data_AF-A0A9Q0I1T8-F1
#
_entry.id   AF-A0A9Q0I1T8-F1
#
_cell.length_a   1.000
_cell.length_b   1.000
_cell.length_c   1.000
_cell.angle_alpha   90.00
_cell.angle_beta   90.00
_cell.angle_gamma   90.00
#
_symmetry.space_group_name_H-M   'P 1'
#
loop_
_entity.id
_entity.type
_entity.pdbx_description
1 polymer ?
#
loop_
_entity_poly.entity_id
_entity_poly.type
_entity_poly.pdbx_seq_one_letter_code
_entity_poly.pdbx_strand_id
1 'polypeptide(L)'
;MQKFRRVFEGIAKAGQSTDLNDFYTELFITQRVSGEVNKEHEVRLIETASRKPAKEETPIKLEDIFKPLPGQDQPSRTIMTTGVAGIGKTILTHKFTLDWAEGKANHDIHFTLPFTFRELNLLKEKEFSLMELLHHFFIQTKGILRYDLFQVVFILDGLDECRLPLDFQNNPIWTDVSKSTSVDVLLTNLIRGDLLPSARIWITTRPAAANQIPAECVDMVTEVRGFTDPQKEEYFRKRFREETLASTIISHIKRSRGLHIMRLQATTKLQRERVIELQYADDCALVSHNPQDLQSVLTAAVRAYSRMGLTVNTIKTEVVCQWSANIPSTPPAFTAAGEQLSVVPSFRYLGSILSEDNTIDNEVQNRIKQASAAFGRLRRRVFQNKNLHLRTKVCVYQAICITTLLYSCEAWVTYSRHIRALEQFHIRCLQRILGITWRDRVPLSEVLSKTNCRTIEATITQHQLRWLGHVVRMPSNRLPRRVLYGQLHRGRRSAGGQKKRYKDQLKTALKTCKIRPEALEEVAADVQCQHNIKSHLMQKFRRVFEGIAKAGQSTDLNDFYTELFITERISGEVNKEHEVRLIETASRKPAKEETPIKCEDIFKPLPGQDQPSRTIMTTGVAGIGKTILTHKFTLDWAEGKANHDIHFTLPFTFRELNLLKEKEFSLMELLHHFFIQTKGIRRYDLFQVVFILDGLDECRLPLDFQNNPIWTDVTKSTSVDILLTNLIRGDLLPSARIWITTRPAAANQIPAECVGMVTEVRGFTDPQKEEYFRKRFREEPLASKIISHIKTSRSIHI
;
A
#
# COMPACT_ATOMS: atom_id res chain seq x y z
N MET A 1 -31.19 4.48 10.58
CA MET A 1 -30.47 5.59 11.25
C MET A 1 -29.01 5.25 11.60
N GLN A 2 -28.69 4.25 12.46
CA GLN A 2 -27.29 3.97 12.87
C GLN A 2 -26.34 3.56 11.72
N LYS A 3 -26.82 2.84 10.69
CA LYS A 3 -26.03 2.36 9.53
C LYS A 3 -25.42 3.50 8.68
N PHE A 4 -26.11 4.63 8.55
CA PHE A 4 -25.73 5.70 7.61
C PHE A 4 -25.30 7.01 8.30
N ARG A 5 -25.51 7.13 9.63
CA ARG A 5 -25.09 8.31 10.42
C ARG A 5 -23.56 8.46 10.48
N ARG A 6 -22.82 7.35 10.53
CA ARG A 6 -21.36 7.33 10.66
C ARG A 6 -20.71 6.78 9.40
N VAL A 7 -20.01 7.63 8.65
CA VAL A 7 -19.33 7.26 7.41
C VAL A 7 -17.82 7.30 7.62
N PHE A 8 -17.12 6.27 7.15
CA PHE A 8 -15.66 6.21 7.20
C PHE A 8 -15.08 6.95 5.98
N GLU A 9 -14.38 8.06 6.22
CA GLU A 9 -13.71 8.82 5.17
C GLU A 9 -12.26 8.34 4.97
N GLY A 10 -11.95 7.78 3.79
CA GLY A 10 -10.57 7.56 3.33
C GLY A 10 -9.71 6.64 4.21
N ILE A 11 -8.38 6.86 4.19
CA ILE A 11 -7.36 6.13 4.97
C ILE A 11 -7.41 6.58 6.45
N ALA A 12 -8.59 6.57 7.06
CA ALA A 12 -8.71 6.81 8.49
C ALA A 12 -8.24 5.57 9.24
N LYS A 13 -7.33 5.75 10.21
CA LYS A 13 -7.04 4.74 11.24
C LYS A 13 -8.38 4.34 11.88
N ALA A 14 -8.57 3.04 12.12
CA ALA A 14 -9.74 2.53 12.83
C ALA A 14 -9.97 3.34 14.13
N GLY A 15 -11.08 4.10 14.21
CA GLY A 15 -11.48 4.80 15.43
C GLY A 15 -12.19 6.16 15.29
N GLN A 16 -12.08 6.88 14.17
CA GLN A 16 -12.77 8.19 14.00
C GLN A 16 -13.87 8.09 12.94
N SER A 17 -15.11 7.82 13.39
CA SER A 17 -16.31 7.99 12.56
C SER A 17 -16.82 9.43 12.69
N THR A 18 -16.91 10.17 11.58
CA THR A 18 -17.55 11.49 11.52
C THR A 18 -19.02 11.36 11.15
N ASP A 19 -19.87 12.23 11.72
CA ASP A 19 -21.30 12.26 11.38
C ASP A 19 -21.46 12.82 9.95
N LEU A 20 -22.25 12.14 9.12
CA LEU A 20 -22.48 12.57 7.73
C LEU A 20 -23.03 14.00 7.65
N ASN A 21 -23.84 14.41 8.64
CA ASN A 21 -24.41 15.76 8.68
C ASN A 21 -23.35 16.86 8.91
N ASP A 22 -22.22 16.53 9.54
CA ASP A 22 -21.19 17.51 9.88
C ASP A 22 -20.34 17.96 8.69
N PHE A 23 -20.24 17.13 7.64
CA PHE A 23 -19.38 17.40 6.48
C PHE A 23 -20.10 17.34 5.13
N TYR A 24 -21.38 16.99 5.10
CA TYR A 24 -22.14 16.97 3.85
C TYR A 24 -22.31 18.38 3.27
N THR A 25 -21.97 18.49 1.99
CA THR A 25 -22.23 19.65 1.14
C THR A 25 -23.11 19.18 -0.01
N GLU A 26 -24.13 19.97 -0.33
CA GLU A 26 -25.08 19.64 -1.39
C GLU A 26 -24.36 19.52 -2.74
N LEU A 27 -24.62 18.42 -3.45
CA LEU A 27 -24.04 18.16 -4.77
C LEU A 27 -24.87 18.86 -5.84
N PHE A 28 -24.21 19.35 -6.89
CA PHE A 28 -24.91 19.94 -8.03
C PHE A 28 -25.47 18.83 -8.94
N ILE A 29 -26.80 18.77 -9.01
CA ILE A 29 -27.56 17.79 -9.80
C ILE A 29 -28.34 18.55 -10.86
N THR A 30 -28.22 18.13 -12.12
CA THR A 30 -28.99 18.69 -13.22
C THR A 30 -29.82 17.62 -13.93
N GLN A 31 -30.95 18.04 -14.51
CA GLN A 31 -31.77 17.18 -15.34
C GLN A 31 -31.15 17.04 -16.73
N ARG A 32 -31.19 15.83 -17.29
CA ARG A 32 -30.80 15.58 -18.68
C ARG A 32 -32.04 15.40 -19.55
N VAL A 33 -32.10 16.05 -20.71
CA VAL A 33 -33.17 15.85 -21.69
C VAL A 33 -33.03 14.45 -22.30
N SER A 34 -34.12 13.67 -22.28
CA SER A 34 -34.15 12.29 -22.76
C SER A 34 -33.89 12.21 -24.27
N GLY A 35 -32.74 11.65 -24.66
CA GLY A 35 -32.40 11.42 -26.08
C GLY A 35 -30.91 11.23 -26.39
N GLU A 36 -29.98 11.73 -25.55
CA GLU A 36 -28.54 11.60 -25.77
C GLU A 36 -27.87 10.70 -24.73
N VAL A 37 -27.99 9.38 -24.87
CA VAL A 37 -27.13 8.45 -24.12
C VAL A 37 -25.82 8.26 -24.89
N ASN A 38 -24.88 9.20 -24.68
CA ASN A 38 -23.58 9.25 -25.36
C ASN A 38 -22.75 7.97 -25.14
N LYS A 39 -22.29 7.36 -26.25
CA LYS A 39 -21.27 6.28 -26.29
C LYS A 39 -19.82 6.82 -26.19
N GLU A 40 -19.56 7.89 -25.42
CA GLU A 40 -18.23 8.52 -25.39
C GLU A 40 -17.42 8.19 -24.13
N HIS A 41 -16.10 7.99 -24.32
CA HIS A 41 -15.10 7.71 -23.28
C HIS A 41 -15.04 8.79 -22.19
N GLU A 42 -14.82 8.35 -20.94
CA GLU A 42 -14.77 9.18 -19.71
C GLU A 42 -13.85 10.42 -19.82
N VAL A 43 -12.78 10.34 -20.62
CA VAL A 43 -11.82 11.45 -20.81
C VAL A 43 -12.40 12.59 -21.66
N ARG A 44 -13.24 12.29 -22.68
CA ARG A 44 -13.89 13.32 -23.50
C ARG A 44 -15.03 14.00 -22.76
N LEU A 45 -15.78 13.29 -21.92
CA LEU A 45 -16.89 13.88 -21.13
C LEU A 45 -16.43 15.02 -20.21
N ILE A 46 -15.22 14.92 -19.64
CA ILE A 46 -14.61 15.97 -18.81
C ILE A 46 -14.19 17.19 -19.68
N GLU A 47 -13.68 16.94 -20.89
CA GLU A 47 -13.30 18.00 -21.84
C GLU A 47 -14.51 18.70 -22.47
N THR A 48 -15.58 17.97 -22.77
CA THR A 48 -16.81 18.51 -23.38
C THR A 48 -17.65 19.31 -22.37
N ALA A 49 -17.66 18.93 -21.09
CA ALA A 49 -18.27 19.72 -20.00
C ALA A 49 -17.60 21.09 -19.80
N SER A 50 -16.33 21.23 -20.19
CA SER A 50 -15.59 22.50 -20.11
C SER A 50 -15.80 23.41 -21.34
N ARG A 51 -16.49 22.94 -22.40
CA ARG A 51 -16.59 23.62 -23.70
C ARG A 51 -18.02 23.97 -24.15
N LYS A 52 -19.08 23.52 -23.48
CA LYS A 52 -20.46 23.87 -23.86
C LYS A 52 -20.83 25.27 -23.32
N PRO A 53 -21.33 26.20 -24.16
CA PRO A 53 -21.94 27.43 -23.67
C PRO A 53 -23.24 27.09 -22.92
N ALA A 54 -23.51 27.85 -21.85
CA ALA A 54 -24.64 27.65 -20.95
C ALA A 54 -25.97 27.70 -21.71
N LYS A 55 -26.57 26.52 -21.96
CA LYS A 55 -28.03 26.41 -21.93
C LYS A 55 -28.42 26.41 -20.45
N GLU A 56 -29.50 27.10 -20.11
CA GLU A 56 -30.04 27.16 -18.75
C GLU A 56 -30.40 25.76 -18.25
N GLU A 57 -29.45 25.09 -17.58
CA GLU A 57 -29.68 23.81 -16.90
C GLU A 57 -30.37 24.10 -15.55
N THR A 58 -31.53 23.48 -15.32
CA THR A 58 -32.28 23.63 -14.07
C THR A 58 -31.66 22.76 -12.96
N PRO A 59 -31.18 23.36 -11.85
CA PRO A 59 -30.68 22.60 -10.72
C PRO A 59 -31.84 21.93 -9.97
N ILE A 60 -31.68 20.64 -9.67
CA ILE A 60 -32.65 19.87 -8.87
C ILE A 60 -32.09 19.73 -7.46
N LYS A 61 -32.86 20.15 -6.46
CA LYS A 61 -32.54 19.86 -5.06
C LYS A 61 -32.85 18.42 -4.71
N LEU A 62 -32.07 17.85 -3.78
CA LEU A 62 -32.25 16.46 -3.36
C LEU A 62 -33.63 16.19 -2.75
N GLU A 63 -34.20 17.16 -2.04
CA GLU A 63 -35.55 17.09 -1.43
C GLU A 63 -36.70 17.11 -2.45
N ASP A 64 -36.40 17.51 -3.69
CA ASP A 64 -37.38 17.64 -4.76
C ASP A 64 -37.20 16.57 -5.84
N ILE A 65 -36.30 15.60 -5.62
CA ILE A 65 -35.91 14.64 -6.66
C ILE A 65 -37.10 13.81 -7.19
N PHE A 66 -38.09 13.51 -6.36
CA PHE A 66 -39.31 12.79 -6.76
C PHE A 66 -40.54 13.68 -6.95
N LYS A 67 -40.39 15.00 -6.82
CA LYS A 67 -41.50 15.94 -7.02
C LYS A 67 -41.67 16.25 -8.52
N PRO A 68 -42.91 16.52 -8.98
CA PRO A 68 -43.15 16.90 -10.36
C PRO A 68 -42.40 18.20 -10.70
N LEU A 69 -41.72 18.18 -11.84
CA LEU A 69 -41.02 19.34 -12.38
C LEU A 69 -42.01 20.33 -13.04
N PRO A 70 -41.62 21.60 -13.26
CA PRO A 70 -42.51 22.59 -13.90
C PRO A 70 -42.95 22.10 -15.29
N GLY A 71 -44.24 21.76 -15.44
CA GLY A 71 -44.82 21.25 -16.68
C GLY A 71 -45.11 19.73 -16.72
N GLN A 72 -44.88 18.99 -15.63
CA GLN A 72 -45.33 17.60 -15.46
C GLN A 72 -46.48 17.50 -14.44
N ASP A 73 -47.57 16.84 -14.81
CA ASP A 73 -48.76 16.64 -13.94
C ASP A 73 -48.61 15.47 -12.94
N GLN A 74 -47.63 14.58 -13.14
CA GLN A 74 -47.41 13.40 -12.28
C GLN A 74 -45.93 13.27 -11.85
N PRO A 75 -45.66 12.82 -10.61
CA PRO A 75 -44.29 12.59 -10.11
C PRO A 75 -43.62 11.41 -10.82
N SER A 76 -42.32 11.52 -11.08
CA SER A 76 -41.53 10.44 -11.68
C SER A 76 -41.48 9.20 -10.77
N ARG A 77 -41.75 8.01 -11.33
CA ARG A 77 -41.64 6.74 -10.62
C ARG A 77 -40.19 6.29 -10.58
N THR A 78 -39.52 6.22 -11.72
CA THR A 78 -38.15 5.70 -11.86
C THR A 78 -37.18 6.81 -12.25
N ILE A 79 -36.20 7.05 -11.37
CA ILE A 79 -35.16 8.05 -11.55
C ILE A 79 -33.81 7.36 -11.72
N MET A 80 -33.07 7.73 -12.75
CA MET A 80 -31.69 7.27 -12.95
C MET A 80 -30.71 8.43 -12.80
N THR A 81 -29.83 8.33 -11.81
CA THR A 81 -28.76 9.29 -11.56
C THR A 81 -27.43 8.78 -12.09
N THR A 82 -26.86 9.51 -13.04
CA THR A 82 -25.58 9.20 -13.68
C THR A 82 -24.47 10.13 -13.19
N GLY A 83 -23.23 9.67 -13.21
CA GLY A 83 -22.07 10.51 -12.90
C GLY A 83 -20.75 9.74 -12.90
N VAL A 84 -19.63 10.46 -13.03
CA VAL A 84 -18.28 9.85 -13.07
C VAL A 84 -17.92 9.15 -11.76
N ALA A 85 -16.89 8.29 -11.79
CA ALA A 85 -16.43 7.58 -10.61
C ALA A 85 -15.95 8.55 -9.52
N GLY A 86 -16.30 8.29 -8.26
CA GLY A 86 -15.89 9.12 -7.12
C GLY A 86 -16.61 10.47 -6.98
N ILE A 87 -17.59 10.79 -7.82
CA ILE A 87 -18.31 12.09 -7.80
C ILE A 87 -19.29 12.27 -6.62
N GLY A 88 -19.55 11.21 -5.85
CA GLY A 88 -20.42 11.27 -4.65
C GLY A 88 -21.82 10.68 -4.77
N LYS A 89 -22.12 9.89 -5.83
CA LYS A 89 -23.44 9.23 -6.02
C LYS A 89 -23.93 8.43 -4.80
N THR A 90 -23.09 7.57 -4.24
CA THR A 90 -23.43 6.79 -3.03
C THR A 90 -23.59 7.66 -1.77
N ILE A 91 -22.84 8.76 -1.67
CA ILE A 91 -22.99 9.70 -0.55
C ILE A 91 -24.34 10.41 -0.64
N LEU A 92 -24.81 10.70 -1.85
CA LEU A 92 -26.10 11.31 -2.12
C LEU A 92 -27.28 10.42 -1.66
N THR A 93 -27.24 9.12 -2.01
CA THR A 93 -28.27 8.15 -1.60
C THR A 93 -28.26 7.91 -0.09
N HIS A 94 -27.07 7.87 0.53
CA HIS A 94 -26.92 7.81 1.98
C HIS A 94 -27.51 9.04 2.67
N LYS A 95 -27.27 10.25 2.15
CA LYS A 95 -27.82 11.48 2.73
C LYS A 95 -29.35 11.52 2.65
N PHE A 96 -29.92 11.17 1.50
CA PHE A 96 -31.37 11.07 1.33
C PHE A 96 -32.01 10.11 2.35
N THR A 97 -31.42 8.92 2.50
CA THR A 97 -31.90 7.92 3.45
C THR A 97 -31.77 8.40 4.90
N LEU A 98 -30.71 9.14 5.21
CA LEU A 98 -30.48 9.71 6.54
C LEU A 98 -31.49 10.81 6.87
N ASP A 99 -31.76 11.74 5.95
CA ASP A 99 -32.72 12.83 6.15
C ASP A 99 -34.15 12.34 6.32
N TRP A 100 -34.53 11.31 5.55
CA TRP A 100 -35.80 10.62 5.73
C TRP A 100 -35.86 9.94 7.12
N ALA A 101 -34.81 9.18 7.49
CA ALA A 101 -34.78 8.49 8.78
C ALA A 101 -34.74 9.43 10.00
N GLU A 102 -34.24 10.65 9.84
CA GLU A 102 -34.23 11.71 10.85
C GLU A 102 -35.52 12.57 10.83
N GLY A 103 -36.44 12.34 9.89
CA GLY A 103 -37.68 13.10 9.75
C GLY A 103 -37.46 14.56 9.35
N LYS A 104 -36.41 14.85 8.57
CA LYS A 104 -36.06 16.20 8.12
C LYS A 104 -36.67 16.54 6.76
N ALA A 105 -36.81 15.55 5.89
CA ALA A 105 -37.32 15.70 4.52
C ALA A 105 -38.08 14.45 4.07
N ASN A 106 -38.82 14.54 2.96
CA ASN A 106 -39.53 13.41 2.33
C ASN A 106 -40.58 12.75 3.25
N HIS A 107 -41.38 13.56 3.94
CA HIS A 107 -42.42 13.11 4.87
C HIS A 107 -43.56 12.32 4.20
N ASP A 108 -43.68 12.41 2.88
CA ASP A 108 -44.63 11.65 2.05
C ASP A 108 -44.20 10.18 1.85
N ILE A 109 -42.95 9.84 2.15
CA ILE A 109 -42.38 8.50 1.98
C ILE A 109 -42.46 7.72 3.29
N HIS A 110 -43.13 6.56 3.26
CA HIS A 110 -43.34 5.71 4.43
C HIS A 110 -42.16 4.76 4.67
N PHE A 111 -41.53 4.28 3.59
CA PHE A 111 -40.37 3.38 3.67
C PHE A 111 -39.31 3.74 2.62
N THR A 112 -38.06 3.85 3.05
CA THR A 112 -36.89 3.91 2.15
C THR A 112 -36.06 2.64 2.32
N LEU A 113 -35.89 1.89 1.22
CA LEU A 113 -35.24 0.58 1.19
C LEU A 113 -34.01 0.65 0.27
N PRO A 114 -32.82 0.99 0.83
CA PRO A 114 -31.59 1.08 0.07
C PRO A 114 -30.93 -0.29 -0.13
N PHE A 115 -30.71 -0.65 -1.39
CA PHE A 115 -29.94 -1.80 -1.82
C PHE A 115 -28.71 -1.35 -2.58
N THR A 116 -27.59 -2.04 -2.38
CA THR A 116 -26.44 -1.91 -3.27
C THR A 116 -26.42 -3.09 -4.25
N PHE A 117 -26.10 -2.86 -5.51
CA PHE A 117 -25.94 -3.97 -6.46
C PHE A 117 -24.84 -4.93 -6.04
N ARG A 118 -23.84 -4.48 -5.28
CA ARG A 118 -22.84 -5.34 -4.64
C ARG A 118 -23.46 -6.36 -3.68
N GLU A 119 -24.38 -5.93 -2.83
CA GLU A 119 -25.11 -6.81 -1.90
C GLU A 119 -26.07 -7.73 -2.66
N LEU A 120 -26.81 -7.20 -3.64
CA LEU A 120 -27.75 -7.98 -4.45
C LEU A 120 -27.05 -9.06 -5.29
N ASN A 121 -25.84 -8.79 -5.79
CA ASN A 121 -25.03 -9.78 -6.50
C ASN A 121 -24.69 -11.02 -5.66
N LEU A 122 -24.67 -10.92 -4.32
CA LEU A 122 -24.41 -12.06 -3.43
C LEU A 122 -25.59 -13.05 -3.38
N LEU A 123 -26.76 -12.63 -3.87
CA LEU A 123 -28.00 -13.40 -3.85
C LEU A 123 -28.39 -13.94 -5.24
N LYS A 124 -27.51 -13.81 -6.23
CA LYS A 124 -27.77 -14.15 -7.64
C LYS A 124 -28.31 -15.58 -7.86
N GLU A 125 -27.86 -16.56 -7.07
CA GLU A 125 -28.22 -17.98 -7.24
C GLU A 125 -29.36 -18.45 -6.33
N LYS A 126 -30.00 -17.53 -5.62
CA LYS A 126 -31.05 -17.85 -4.67
C LYS A 126 -32.37 -17.28 -5.14
N GLU A 127 -33.42 -18.04 -4.94
CA GLU A 127 -34.78 -17.57 -5.15
C GLU A 127 -35.31 -16.93 -3.89
N PHE A 128 -35.95 -15.78 -4.06
CA PHE A 128 -36.58 -15.03 -2.99
C PHE A 128 -37.94 -14.55 -3.47
N SER A 129 -38.93 -14.51 -2.59
CA SER A 129 -40.05 -13.60 -2.79
C SER A 129 -39.59 -12.18 -2.49
N LEU A 130 -40.31 -11.17 -3.00
CA LEU A 130 -39.97 -9.78 -2.66
C LEU A 130 -39.98 -9.59 -1.13
N MET A 131 -40.95 -10.19 -0.43
CA MET A 131 -41.03 -10.15 1.03
C MET A 131 -39.82 -10.80 1.71
N GLU A 132 -39.39 -11.96 1.25
CA GLU A 132 -38.20 -12.64 1.79
C GLU A 132 -36.92 -11.83 1.53
N LEU A 133 -36.79 -11.22 0.35
CA LEU A 133 -35.67 -10.35 0.01
C LEU A 133 -35.62 -9.13 0.96
N LEU A 134 -36.77 -8.50 1.23
CA LEU A 134 -36.86 -7.40 2.18
C LEU A 134 -36.51 -7.84 3.60
N HIS A 135 -37.05 -8.97 4.07
CA HIS A 135 -36.74 -9.52 5.40
C HIS A 135 -35.28 -9.96 5.55
N HIS A 136 -34.64 -10.37 4.46
CA HIS A 136 -33.24 -10.78 4.45
C HIS A 136 -32.31 -9.60 4.75
N PHE A 137 -32.56 -8.45 4.13
CA PHE A 137 -31.73 -7.25 4.32
C PHE A 137 -32.19 -6.36 5.49
N PHE A 138 -33.48 -6.41 5.83
CA PHE A 138 -34.11 -5.58 6.85
C PHE A 138 -34.93 -6.44 7.80
N ILE A 139 -34.26 -7.17 8.70
CA ILE A 139 -34.91 -8.07 9.68
C ILE A 139 -36.02 -7.36 10.49
N GLN A 140 -35.90 -6.04 10.70
CA GLN A 140 -36.89 -5.22 11.41
C GLN A 140 -38.24 -5.10 10.69
N THR A 141 -38.32 -5.46 9.40
CA THR A 141 -39.57 -5.40 8.64
C THR A 141 -40.42 -6.68 8.74
N LYS A 142 -39.99 -7.68 9.54
CA LYS A 142 -40.64 -9.00 9.75
C LYS A 142 -42.07 -8.99 10.34
N GLY A 143 -42.77 -7.85 10.33
CA GLY A 143 -44.19 -7.73 10.71
C GLY A 143 -45.04 -6.97 9.68
N ILE A 144 -44.46 -6.52 8.56
CA ILE A 144 -45.18 -5.80 7.51
C ILE A 144 -45.65 -6.83 6.48
N LEU A 145 -46.97 -6.94 6.27
CA LEU A 145 -47.56 -7.94 5.39
C LEU A 145 -47.97 -7.37 4.02
N ARG A 146 -48.10 -6.04 3.89
CA ARG A 146 -48.67 -5.35 2.73
C ARG A 146 -47.90 -4.07 2.42
N TYR A 147 -46.92 -4.12 1.52
CA TYR A 147 -46.15 -2.96 1.06
C TYR A 147 -46.89 -2.12 0.00
N ASP A 148 -47.94 -2.69 -0.61
CA ASP A 148 -48.83 -2.05 -1.59
C ASP A 148 -49.59 -0.85 -1.02
N LEU A 149 -49.80 -0.80 0.30
CA LEU A 149 -50.53 0.27 0.99
C LEU A 149 -49.66 1.48 1.36
N PHE A 150 -48.35 1.41 1.12
CA PHE A 150 -47.39 2.42 1.57
C PHE A 150 -46.65 3.05 0.39
N GLN A 151 -46.27 4.32 0.53
CA GLN A 151 -45.34 4.94 -0.40
C GLN A 151 -43.92 4.46 -0.09
N VAL A 152 -43.45 3.50 -0.88
CA VAL A 152 -42.12 2.88 -0.74
C VAL A 152 -41.15 3.45 -1.77
N VAL A 153 -39.92 3.72 -1.36
CA VAL A 153 -38.80 4.07 -2.24
C VAL A 153 -37.74 2.98 -2.21
N PHE A 154 -37.43 2.43 -3.38
CA PHE A 154 -36.29 1.53 -3.57
C PHE A 154 -35.11 2.32 -4.11
N ILE A 155 -33.99 2.31 -3.39
CA ILE A 155 -32.74 2.90 -3.88
C ILE A 155 -31.82 1.77 -4.31
N LEU A 156 -31.46 1.72 -5.59
CA LEU A 156 -30.57 0.73 -6.18
C LEU A 156 -29.23 1.40 -6.51
N ASP A 157 -28.28 1.33 -5.57
CA ASP A 157 -26.99 2.00 -5.68
C ASP A 157 -25.96 1.15 -6.43
N GLY A 158 -25.30 1.74 -7.42
CA GLY A 158 -24.13 1.16 -8.11
C GLY A 158 -24.47 0.15 -9.21
N LEU A 159 -25.38 0.48 -10.13
CA LEU A 159 -25.72 -0.36 -11.29
C LEU A 159 -24.49 -0.72 -12.15
N ASP A 160 -23.44 0.10 -12.15
CA ASP A 160 -22.17 -0.22 -12.80
C ASP A 160 -21.45 -1.45 -12.20
N GLU A 161 -21.80 -1.84 -10.97
CA GLU A 161 -21.34 -3.08 -10.33
C GLU A 161 -22.35 -4.25 -10.51
N CYS A 162 -23.48 -4.05 -11.20
CA CYS A 162 -24.49 -5.10 -11.41
C CYS A 162 -23.94 -6.27 -12.24
N ARG A 163 -24.16 -7.50 -11.77
CA ARG A 163 -23.81 -8.75 -12.46
C ARG A 163 -24.99 -9.68 -12.63
N LEU A 164 -26.18 -9.21 -12.27
CA LEU A 164 -27.44 -9.90 -12.45
C LEU A 164 -27.85 -9.78 -13.93
N PRO A 165 -28.34 -10.86 -14.56
CA PRO A 165 -28.81 -10.81 -15.94
C PRO A 165 -30.16 -10.09 -16.00
N LEU A 166 -30.14 -8.74 -15.99
CA LEU A 166 -31.36 -7.93 -16.05
C LEU A 166 -31.95 -7.96 -17.46
N ASP A 167 -32.65 -9.03 -17.80
CA ASP A 167 -33.30 -9.18 -19.10
C ASP A 167 -34.70 -8.56 -19.08
N PHE A 168 -34.81 -7.34 -19.64
CA PHE A 168 -36.08 -6.62 -19.70
C PHE A 168 -37.03 -7.13 -20.79
N GLN A 169 -36.59 -8.02 -21.69
CA GLN A 169 -37.41 -8.53 -22.80
C GLN A 169 -37.92 -9.95 -22.53
N ASN A 170 -37.06 -10.83 -22.02
CA ASN A 170 -37.38 -12.25 -21.86
C ASN A 170 -37.79 -12.63 -20.42
N ASN A 171 -37.49 -11.83 -19.39
CA ASN A 171 -37.90 -12.20 -18.03
C ASN A 171 -39.42 -12.18 -17.89
N PRO A 172 -40.00 -13.23 -17.25
CA PRO A 172 -41.45 -13.37 -17.12
C PRO A 172 -42.04 -12.21 -16.31
N ILE A 173 -43.26 -11.81 -16.66
CA ILE A 173 -44.02 -10.81 -15.90
C ILE A 173 -44.33 -11.40 -14.52
N TRP A 174 -43.91 -10.70 -13.48
CA TRP A 174 -44.01 -11.15 -12.09
C TRP A 174 -44.68 -10.08 -11.24
N THR A 175 -45.90 -10.36 -10.77
CA THR A 175 -46.74 -9.38 -10.04
C THR A 175 -46.95 -9.75 -8.57
N ASP A 176 -46.69 -11.00 -8.18
CA ASP A 176 -46.93 -11.50 -6.83
C ASP A 176 -45.71 -11.30 -5.92
N VAL A 177 -45.89 -10.48 -4.87
CA VAL A 177 -44.84 -10.16 -3.90
C VAL A 177 -44.48 -11.33 -2.97
N SER A 178 -45.34 -12.35 -2.86
CA SER A 178 -45.20 -13.46 -1.91
C SER A 178 -44.58 -14.72 -2.53
N LYS A 179 -44.49 -14.80 -3.86
CA LYS A 179 -43.91 -15.96 -4.56
C LYS A 179 -42.43 -15.76 -4.84
N SER A 180 -41.66 -16.81 -4.64
CA SER A 180 -40.21 -16.80 -4.83
C SER A 180 -39.82 -16.92 -6.30
N THR A 181 -38.86 -16.12 -6.71
CA THR A 181 -38.25 -16.13 -8.05
C THR A 181 -36.82 -15.61 -7.95
N SER A 182 -36.07 -15.60 -9.06
CA SER A 182 -34.70 -15.09 -9.07
C SER A 182 -34.66 -13.58 -8.84
N VAL A 183 -33.57 -13.10 -8.24
CA VAL A 183 -33.40 -11.68 -7.89
C VAL A 183 -33.39 -10.78 -9.13
N ASP A 184 -32.90 -11.24 -10.28
CA ASP A 184 -32.94 -10.50 -11.53
C ASP A 184 -34.37 -10.35 -12.09
N VAL A 185 -35.21 -11.38 -11.97
CA VAL A 185 -36.64 -11.33 -12.35
C VAL A 185 -37.38 -10.37 -11.41
N LEU A 186 -37.11 -10.40 -10.11
CA LEU A 186 -37.69 -9.43 -9.16
C LEU A 186 -37.32 -7.98 -9.51
N LEU A 187 -36.04 -7.70 -9.76
CA LEU A 187 -35.57 -6.35 -10.02
C LEU A 187 -36.05 -5.82 -11.38
N THR A 188 -36.06 -6.66 -12.42
CA THR A 188 -36.59 -6.27 -13.74
C THR A 188 -38.08 -5.92 -13.65
N ASN A 189 -38.90 -6.74 -12.99
CA ASN A 189 -40.32 -6.46 -12.81
C ASN A 189 -40.60 -5.27 -11.88
N LEU A 190 -39.76 -5.06 -10.86
CA LEU A 190 -39.85 -3.87 -9.99
C LEU A 190 -39.60 -2.59 -10.80
N ILE A 191 -38.54 -2.58 -11.61
CA ILE A 191 -38.14 -1.44 -12.45
C ILE A 191 -39.16 -1.18 -13.57
N ARG A 192 -39.68 -2.22 -14.24
CA ARG A 192 -40.76 -2.09 -15.25
C ARG A 192 -42.06 -1.55 -14.65
N GLY A 193 -42.32 -1.81 -13.37
CA GLY A 193 -43.56 -1.43 -12.70
C GLY A 193 -44.60 -2.54 -12.61
N ASP A 194 -44.28 -3.75 -13.07
CA ASP A 194 -45.13 -4.94 -12.94
C ASP A 194 -45.23 -5.41 -11.48
N LEU A 195 -44.15 -5.22 -10.71
CA LEU A 195 -44.06 -5.54 -9.28
C LEU A 195 -44.04 -4.24 -8.45
N LEU A 196 -44.98 -4.09 -7.51
CA LEU A 196 -45.24 -2.85 -6.74
C LEU A 196 -45.35 -1.57 -7.61
N PRO A 197 -46.47 -1.40 -8.36
CA PRO A 197 -46.70 -0.25 -9.24
C PRO A 197 -46.82 1.12 -8.52
N SER A 198 -46.98 1.13 -7.19
CA SER A 198 -46.98 2.35 -6.38
C SER A 198 -45.59 2.77 -5.86
N ALA A 199 -44.59 1.89 -5.96
CA ALA A 199 -43.24 2.17 -5.45
C ALA A 199 -42.44 3.12 -6.35
N ARG A 200 -41.64 4.00 -5.76
CA ARG A 200 -40.69 4.85 -6.48
C ARG A 200 -39.31 4.19 -6.47
N ILE A 201 -38.54 4.40 -7.53
CA ILE A 201 -37.27 3.72 -7.76
C ILE A 201 -36.21 4.76 -8.08
N TRP A 202 -35.07 4.68 -7.38
CA TRP A 202 -33.92 5.52 -7.64
C TRP A 202 -32.68 4.68 -7.89
N ILE A 203 -32.10 4.81 -9.08
CA ILE A 203 -30.97 4.02 -9.54
C ILE A 203 -29.76 4.92 -9.74
N THR A 204 -28.62 4.57 -9.14
CA THR A 204 -27.36 5.30 -9.38
C THR A 204 -26.40 4.49 -10.23
N THR A 205 -25.73 5.14 -11.18
CA THR A 205 -24.84 4.44 -12.11
C THR A 205 -23.75 5.34 -12.71
N ARG A 206 -22.74 4.74 -13.33
CA ARG A 206 -21.86 5.46 -14.25
C ARG A 206 -22.53 5.58 -15.62
N PRO A 207 -22.24 6.65 -16.40
CA PRO A 207 -22.84 6.82 -17.72
C PRO A 207 -22.68 5.59 -18.64
N ALA A 208 -21.53 4.90 -18.57
CA ALA A 208 -21.27 3.70 -19.37
C ALA A 208 -22.19 2.51 -19.07
N ALA A 209 -22.75 2.43 -17.85
CA ALA A 209 -23.62 1.35 -17.42
C ALA A 209 -25.11 1.72 -17.43
N ALA A 210 -25.46 2.96 -17.79
CA ALA A 210 -26.85 3.41 -17.87
C ALA A 210 -27.68 2.62 -18.89
N ASN A 211 -27.05 2.16 -19.97
CA ASN A 211 -27.70 1.38 -21.03
C ASN A 211 -28.16 -0.03 -20.59
N GLN A 212 -27.81 -0.48 -19.38
CA GLN A 212 -28.32 -1.75 -18.86
C GLN A 212 -29.82 -1.71 -18.56
N ILE A 213 -30.40 -0.51 -18.41
CA ILE A 213 -31.83 -0.33 -18.20
C ILE A 213 -32.41 0.35 -19.45
N PRO A 214 -33.49 -0.19 -20.05
CA PRO A 214 -34.16 0.43 -21.18
C PRO A 214 -34.62 1.85 -20.83
N ALA A 215 -34.47 2.79 -21.76
CA ALA A 215 -34.89 4.18 -21.57
C ALA A 215 -36.40 4.30 -21.31
N GLU A 216 -37.19 3.36 -21.83
CA GLU A 216 -38.64 3.25 -21.63
C GLU A 216 -39.03 2.99 -20.17
N CYS A 217 -38.11 2.43 -19.37
CA CYS A 217 -38.34 2.14 -17.95
C CYS A 217 -37.88 3.28 -17.02
N VAL A 218 -37.36 4.39 -17.55
CA VAL A 218 -36.79 5.50 -16.78
C VAL A 218 -37.51 6.80 -17.12
N ASP A 219 -38.26 7.33 -16.16
CA ASP A 219 -39.03 8.56 -16.34
C ASP A 219 -38.16 9.81 -16.31
N MET A 220 -37.09 9.79 -15.50
CA MET A 220 -36.18 10.93 -15.36
C MET A 220 -34.72 10.51 -15.23
N VAL A 221 -33.86 11.17 -16.01
CA VAL A 221 -32.40 11.03 -15.91
C VAL A 221 -31.80 12.29 -15.31
N THR A 222 -31.04 12.11 -14.23
CA THR A 222 -30.29 13.19 -13.57
C THR A 222 -28.78 12.94 -13.69
N GLU A 223 -27.99 14.00 -13.68
CA GLU A 223 -26.52 13.95 -13.72
C GLU A 223 -25.90 14.65 -12.51
N VAL A 224 -25.02 13.97 -11.79
CA VAL A 224 -24.22 14.57 -10.70
C VAL A 224 -22.95 15.15 -11.30
N ARG A 225 -22.85 16.49 -11.29
CA ARG A 225 -21.68 17.24 -11.80
C ARG A 225 -20.59 17.46 -10.75
N GLY A 226 -20.84 17.09 -9.49
CA GLY A 226 -19.93 17.29 -8.36
C GLY A 226 -20.17 18.65 -7.67
N PHE A 227 -19.10 19.23 -7.12
CA PHE A 227 -19.18 20.54 -6.46
C PHE A 227 -18.94 21.69 -7.45
N THR A 228 -19.81 22.69 -7.40
CA THR A 228 -19.51 24.04 -7.91
C THR A 228 -18.40 24.68 -7.08
N ASP A 229 -17.74 25.72 -7.61
CA ASP A 229 -16.67 26.40 -6.86
C ASP A 229 -17.13 26.93 -5.48
N PRO A 230 -18.34 27.52 -5.33
CA PRO A 230 -18.89 27.87 -4.02
C PRO A 230 -19.09 26.65 -3.09
N GLN A 231 -19.58 25.52 -3.62
CA GLN A 231 -19.78 24.29 -2.85
C GLN A 231 -18.44 23.65 -2.43
N LYS A 232 -17.38 23.74 -3.26
CA LYS A 232 -16.04 23.29 -2.85
C LYS A 232 -15.56 24.07 -1.63
N GLU A 233 -15.78 25.38 -1.60
CA GLU A 233 -15.43 26.20 -0.45
C GLU A 233 -16.22 25.81 0.80
N GLU A 234 -17.54 25.63 0.64
CA GLU A 234 -18.40 25.19 1.72
C GLU A 234 -17.95 23.85 2.29
N TYR A 235 -17.65 22.88 1.42
CA TYR A 235 -17.12 21.57 1.81
C TYR A 235 -15.83 21.70 2.63
N PHE A 236 -14.86 22.50 2.18
CA PHE A 236 -13.62 22.69 2.93
C PHE A 236 -13.85 23.42 4.27
N ARG A 237 -14.77 24.37 4.33
CA ARG A 237 -15.14 25.04 5.59
C ARG A 237 -15.82 24.09 6.58
N LYS A 238 -16.72 23.22 6.12
CA LYS A 238 -17.37 22.21 6.97
C LYS A 238 -16.37 21.12 7.41
N ARG A 239 -15.44 20.75 6.52
CA ARG A 239 -14.47 19.67 6.77
C ARG A 239 -13.39 20.01 7.78
N PHE A 240 -13.02 21.29 7.87
CA PHE A 240 -11.98 21.78 8.77
C PHE A 240 -12.60 22.72 9.80
N ARG A 241 -12.65 22.29 11.07
CA ARG A 241 -13.21 23.08 12.18
C ARG A 241 -12.51 24.42 12.41
N GLU A 242 -11.26 24.57 11.94
CA GLU A 242 -10.51 25.84 11.98
C GLU A 242 -10.74 26.67 10.72
N GLU A 243 -11.38 27.83 10.87
CA GLU A 243 -11.77 28.71 9.78
C GLU A 243 -10.57 29.36 9.06
N THR A 244 -9.48 29.59 9.78
CA THR A 244 -8.21 30.11 9.24
C THR A 244 -7.51 29.10 8.32
N LEU A 245 -7.55 27.82 8.70
CA LEU A 245 -7.00 26.71 7.91
C LEU A 245 -7.85 26.48 6.65
N ALA A 246 -9.17 26.45 6.77
CA ALA A 246 -10.08 26.31 5.64
C ALA A 246 -9.90 27.44 4.62
N SER A 247 -9.83 28.69 5.08
CA SER A 247 -9.64 29.87 4.23
C SER A 247 -8.29 29.87 3.51
N THR A 248 -7.23 29.40 4.17
CA THR A 248 -5.90 29.25 3.58
C THR A 248 -5.89 28.19 2.48
N ILE A 249 -6.52 27.03 2.73
CA ILE A 249 -6.66 25.95 1.75
C ILE A 249 -7.46 26.41 0.51
N ILE A 250 -8.60 27.08 0.71
CA ILE A 250 -9.43 27.63 -0.36
C ILE A 250 -8.63 28.64 -1.20
N SER A 251 -7.89 29.54 -0.55
CA SER A 251 -7.03 30.52 -1.23
C SER A 251 -5.93 29.85 -2.06
N HIS A 252 -5.30 28.80 -1.54
CA HIS A 252 -4.30 28.04 -2.28
C HIS A 252 -4.89 27.32 -3.50
N ILE A 253 -6.06 26.69 -3.37
CA ILE A 253 -6.74 25.99 -4.46
C ILE A 253 -7.13 26.96 -5.60
N LYS A 254 -7.68 28.14 -5.26
CA LYS A 254 -8.04 29.18 -6.24
C LYS A 254 -6.83 29.74 -6.99
N ARG A 255 -5.65 29.75 -6.36
CA ARG A 255 -4.39 30.26 -6.96
C ARG A 255 -3.69 29.22 -7.84
N SER A 256 -4.03 27.94 -7.71
CA SER A 256 -3.41 26.85 -8.48
C SER A 256 -4.23 26.47 -9.73
N ARG A 257 -3.89 27.04 -10.90
CA ARG A 257 -4.39 26.61 -12.24
C ARG A 257 -3.77 25.28 -12.74
N GLY A 258 -3.41 24.38 -11.83
CA GLY A 258 -2.37 23.34 -12.06
C GLY A 258 -2.81 21.88 -12.00
N LEU A 259 -4.06 21.54 -12.32
CA LEU A 259 -4.52 20.15 -12.48
C LEU A 259 -4.42 19.68 -13.95
N HIS A 260 -3.30 19.98 -14.62
CA HIS A 260 -2.99 19.44 -15.94
C HIS A 260 -1.53 18.92 -16.00
N ILE A 261 -1.39 17.77 -16.64
CA ILE A 261 -0.32 16.77 -16.55
C ILE A 261 0.97 17.13 -17.36
N MET A 262 2.11 16.56 -16.93
CA MET A 262 3.37 16.28 -17.66
C MET A 262 4.33 17.41 -18.08
N ARG A 263 5.56 17.36 -17.55
CA ARG A 263 6.84 17.20 -18.29
C ARG A 263 8.04 17.54 -17.40
N LEU A 264 8.99 16.61 -17.30
CA LEU A 264 10.29 16.83 -16.65
C LEU A 264 11.30 17.65 -17.47
N GLN A 265 10.87 18.16 -18.62
CA GLN A 265 11.45 19.33 -19.28
C GLN A 265 10.31 20.09 -19.96
N ALA A 266 9.71 21.07 -19.28
CA ALA A 266 8.79 22.00 -19.91
C ALA A 266 9.49 23.36 -20.09
N THR A 267 9.77 23.71 -21.33
CA THR A 267 10.21 25.07 -21.73
C THR A 267 9.05 26.06 -21.84
N THR A 268 7.82 25.69 -21.48
CA THR A 268 6.66 26.57 -21.60
C THR A 268 5.79 26.53 -20.34
N LYS A 269 5.72 27.71 -19.67
CA LYS A 269 5.19 28.04 -18.33
C LYS A 269 6.11 27.69 -17.14
N LEU A 270 7.26 28.37 -17.07
CA LEU A 270 8.15 28.36 -15.90
C LEU A 270 7.66 29.36 -14.84
N GLN A 271 7.29 28.86 -13.65
CA GLN A 271 7.11 29.72 -12.46
C GLN A 271 8.48 30.03 -11.85
N ARG A 272 8.74 31.30 -11.56
CA ARG A 272 9.94 31.72 -10.82
C ARG A 272 9.62 31.78 -9.34
N GLU A 273 10.50 31.21 -8.53
CA GLU A 273 10.43 31.35 -7.08
C GLU A 273 11.79 31.69 -6.52
N ARG A 274 11.78 32.50 -5.46
CA ARG A 274 12.96 32.85 -4.67
C ARG A 274 12.84 32.11 -3.35
N VAL A 275 13.82 31.28 -3.04
CA VAL A 275 13.95 30.63 -1.74
C VAL A 275 14.74 31.58 -0.85
N ILE A 276 14.10 32.08 0.20
CA ILE A 276 14.67 33.07 1.12
C ILE A 276 14.99 32.44 2.47
N GLU A 277 14.23 31.42 2.85
CA GLU A 277 14.28 30.82 4.18
C GLU A 277 14.09 29.30 4.09
N LEU A 278 14.87 28.57 4.89
CA LEU A 278 14.80 27.13 5.08
C LEU A 278 14.68 26.86 6.58
N GLN A 279 13.50 26.44 7.02
CA GLN A 279 13.22 26.15 8.44
C GLN A 279 13.22 24.64 8.69
N TYR A 280 13.78 24.23 9.83
CA TYR A 280 13.68 22.89 10.36
C TYR A 280 13.64 22.94 11.88
N ALA A 281 12.48 22.63 12.47
CA ALA A 281 12.26 22.76 13.91
C ALA A 281 12.64 24.16 14.43
N ASP A 282 13.65 24.25 15.28
CA ASP A 282 14.20 25.49 15.85
C ASP A 282 15.33 26.10 15.00
N ASP A 283 15.87 25.38 14.01
CA ASP A 283 16.88 25.89 13.09
C ASP A 283 16.25 26.65 11.92
N CYS A 284 16.78 27.85 11.63
CA CYS A 284 16.43 28.64 10.47
C CYS A 284 17.68 29.04 9.68
N ALA A 285 17.69 28.72 8.37
CA ALA A 285 18.71 29.18 7.44
C ALA A 285 18.13 30.20 6.46
N LEU A 286 18.66 31.42 6.51
CA LEU A 286 18.34 32.50 5.58
C LEU A 286 19.28 32.45 4.38
N VAL A 287 18.73 32.58 3.18
CA VAL A 287 19.49 32.42 1.92
C VAL A 287 19.22 33.59 0.99
N SER A 288 20.27 34.12 0.38
CA SER A 288 20.18 35.22 -0.58
C SER A 288 21.28 35.12 -1.64
N HIS A 289 21.05 35.75 -2.78
CA HIS A 289 22.04 35.86 -3.86
C HIS A 289 22.94 37.09 -3.75
N ASN A 290 22.61 38.05 -2.88
CA ASN A 290 23.43 39.24 -2.65
C ASN A 290 23.47 39.64 -1.16
N PRO A 291 24.58 40.25 -0.70
CA PRO A 291 24.74 40.63 0.71
C PRO A 291 23.68 41.61 1.21
N GLN A 292 23.27 42.57 0.39
CA GLN A 292 22.30 43.60 0.78
C GLN A 292 20.91 43.00 1.03
N ASP A 293 20.45 42.09 0.17
CA ASP A 293 19.21 41.34 0.32
C ASP A 293 19.31 40.42 1.54
N LEU A 294 20.48 39.80 1.80
CA LEU A 294 20.66 38.97 3.00
C LEU A 294 20.49 39.80 4.28
N GLN A 295 21.13 40.98 4.34
CA GLN A 295 20.99 41.90 5.46
C GLN A 295 19.52 42.37 5.61
N SER A 296 18.83 42.63 4.49
CA SER A 296 17.43 43.05 4.49
C SER A 296 16.51 41.96 5.05
N VAL A 297 16.71 40.71 4.61
CA VAL A 297 15.98 39.53 5.09
C VAL A 297 16.28 39.28 6.57
N LEU A 298 17.55 39.34 6.98
CA LEU A 298 17.97 39.20 8.36
C LEU A 298 17.32 40.27 9.27
N THR A 299 17.32 41.52 8.84
CA THR A 299 16.68 42.63 9.56
C THR A 299 15.17 42.41 9.71
N ALA A 300 14.51 41.95 8.65
CA ALA A 300 13.09 41.63 8.67
C ALA A 300 12.79 40.45 9.61
N ALA A 301 13.62 39.39 9.58
CA ALA A 301 13.48 38.23 10.44
C ALA A 301 13.68 38.60 11.92
N VAL A 302 14.74 39.35 12.26
CA VAL A 302 14.99 39.86 13.61
C VAL A 302 13.79 40.68 14.10
N ARG A 303 13.28 41.61 13.29
CA ARG A 303 12.09 42.42 13.65
C ARG A 303 10.85 41.55 13.89
N ALA A 304 10.62 40.53 13.06
CA ALA A 304 9.50 39.62 13.21
C ALA A 304 9.62 38.79 14.49
N TYR A 305 10.79 38.21 14.76
CA TYR A 305 11.06 37.45 15.98
C TYR A 305 10.92 38.31 17.23
N SER A 306 11.43 39.54 17.23
CA SER A 306 11.27 40.46 18.37
C SER A 306 9.80 40.78 18.66
N ARG A 307 8.95 40.92 17.64
CA ARG A 307 7.50 41.10 17.83
C ARG A 307 6.80 39.87 18.42
N MET A 308 7.38 38.68 18.25
CA MET A 308 6.90 37.44 18.85
C MET A 308 7.53 37.17 20.22
N GLY A 309 8.30 38.11 20.78
CA GLY A 309 9.00 37.92 22.05
C GLY A 309 10.22 37.01 21.97
N LEU A 310 10.74 36.74 20.77
CA LEU A 310 11.94 35.94 20.55
C LEU A 310 13.18 36.82 20.33
N THR A 311 14.33 36.37 20.83
CA THR A 311 15.62 37.03 20.65
C THR A 311 16.55 36.16 19.82
N VAL A 312 17.18 36.75 18.80
CA VAL A 312 18.17 36.06 17.98
C VAL A 312 19.46 35.91 18.77
N ASN A 313 19.96 34.68 18.87
CA ASN A 313 21.26 34.41 19.47
C ASN A 313 22.37 34.73 18.45
N THR A 314 22.91 35.93 18.52
CA THR A 314 23.98 36.45 17.65
C THR A 314 25.26 35.62 17.72
N ILE A 315 25.60 35.08 18.89
CA ILE A 315 26.77 34.21 19.11
C ILE A 315 26.65 32.89 18.32
N LYS A 316 25.44 32.31 18.25
CA LYS A 316 25.18 31.07 17.51
C LYS A 316 24.86 31.30 16.03
N THR A 317 24.65 32.54 15.61
CA THR A 317 24.24 32.88 14.25
C THR A 317 25.48 33.20 13.42
N GLU A 318 25.81 32.29 12.51
CA GLU A 318 26.97 32.42 11.62
C GLU A 318 26.53 32.68 10.18
N VAL A 319 27.38 33.36 9.40
CA VAL A 319 27.15 33.61 7.97
C VAL A 319 28.25 32.93 7.16
N VAL A 320 27.86 32.15 6.14
CA VAL A 320 28.79 31.64 5.13
C VAL A 320 28.52 32.32 3.79
N CYS A 321 29.59 32.72 3.10
CA CYS A 321 29.51 33.34 1.79
C CYS A 321 30.04 32.37 0.72
N GLN A 322 29.20 32.05 -0.27
CA GLN A 322 29.56 31.13 -1.36
C GLN A 322 29.76 31.90 -2.66
N TRP A 323 31.03 32.12 -3.02
CA TRP A 323 31.40 32.99 -4.14
C TRP A 323 31.39 32.27 -5.49
N SER A 324 30.80 32.89 -6.51
CA SER A 324 30.78 32.35 -7.88
C SER A 324 32.05 32.66 -8.69
N ALA A 325 32.67 33.82 -8.45
CA ALA A 325 33.97 34.26 -8.97
C ALA A 325 34.37 35.55 -8.21
N ASN A 326 35.68 35.79 -8.04
CA ASN A 326 36.27 36.94 -7.33
C ASN A 326 35.82 37.03 -5.86
N ILE A 327 36.61 36.42 -4.97
CA ILE A 327 36.46 36.60 -3.52
C ILE A 327 36.81 38.07 -3.22
N PRO A 328 35.91 38.86 -2.62
CA PRO A 328 36.22 40.23 -2.27
C PRO A 328 37.35 40.26 -1.23
N SER A 329 38.25 41.25 -1.35
CA SER A 329 39.38 41.43 -0.43
C SER A 329 38.94 41.66 1.02
N THR A 330 37.73 42.18 1.21
CA THR A 330 37.07 42.32 2.51
C THR A 330 35.71 41.62 2.48
N PRO A 331 35.43 40.69 3.42
CA PRO A 331 34.13 40.04 3.50
C PRO A 331 33.05 41.05 3.91
N PRO A 332 31.81 40.91 3.39
CA PRO A 332 30.71 41.78 3.77
C PRO A 332 30.38 41.62 5.27
N ALA A 333 30.14 42.74 5.94
CA ALA A 333 29.69 42.76 7.32
C ALA A 333 28.17 42.62 7.40
N PHE A 334 27.70 41.81 8.36
CA PHE A 334 26.28 41.62 8.64
C PHE A 334 25.99 41.94 10.10
N THR A 335 24.82 42.53 10.37
CA THR A 335 24.38 42.86 11.72
C THR A 335 23.01 42.27 12.04
N ALA A 336 22.86 41.74 13.25
CA ALA A 336 21.57 41.26 13.78
C ALA A 336 21.42 41.76 15.21
N ALA A 337 20.22 42.27 15.55
CA ALA A 337 19.93 42.82 16.89
C ALA A 337 20.94 43.88 17.39
N GLY A 338 21.60 44.61 16.48
CA GLY A 338 22.60 45.63 16.82
C GLY A 338 24.04 45.10 16.96
N GLU A 339 24.25 43.79 16.89
CA GLU A 339 25.58 43.17 16.97
C GLU A 339 26.06 42.67 15.60
N GLN A 340 27.38 42.62 15.41
CA GLN A 340 27.99 42.12 14.18
C GLN A 340 28.07 40.58 14.21
N LEU A 341 27.58 39.94 13.15
CA LEU A 341 27.63 38.48 13.00
C LEU A 341 28.98 38.00 12.49
N SER A 342 29.38 36.80 12.89
CA SER A 342 30.61 36.16 12.42
C SER A 342 30.44 35.57 11.01
N VAL A 343 31.29 36.01 10.08
CA VAL A 343 31.41 35.39 8.75
C VAL A 343 32.46 34.29 8.82
N VAL A 344 32.05 33.05 8.56
CA VAL A 344 32.89 31.85 8.72
C VAL A 344 33.09 31.13 7.38
N PRO A 345 34.25 30.47 7.16
CA PRO A 345 34.52 29.74 5.92
C PRO A 345 33.72 28.43 5.81
N SER A 346 33.26 27.89 6.95
CA SER A 346 32.37 26.74 6.99
C SER A 346 31.61 26.70 8.31
N PHE A 347 30.37 26.21 8.29
CA PHE A 347 29.57 26.00 9.50
C PHE A 347 28.78 24.68 9.46
N ARG A 348 28.25 24.27 10.61
CA ARG A 348 27.46 23.04 10.74
C ARG A 348 25.97 23.36 10.67
N TYR A 349 25.27 22.77 9.71
CA TYR A 349 23.81 22.85 9.56
C TYR A 349 23.19 21.44 9.57
N LEU A 350 22.24 21.19 10.49
CA LEU A 350 21.58 19.88 10.67
C LEU A 350 22.57 18.70 10.79
N GLY A 351 23.72 18.96 11.39
CA GLY A 351 24.80 18.00 11.57
C GLY A 351 25.75 17.84 10.37
N SER A 352 25.51 18.48 9.22
CA SER A 352 26.38 18.47 8.04
C SER A 352 27.19 19.77 7.92
N ILE A 353 28.41 19.71 7.40
CA ILE A 353 29.27 20.89 7.20
C ILE A 353 29.00 21.51 5.82
N LEU A 354 28.70 22.80 5.81
CA LEU A 354 28.61 23.63 4.61
C LEU A 354 29.85 24.51 4.52
N SER A 355 30.53 24.49 3.38
CA SER A 355 31.76 25.25 3.13
C SER A 355 31.53 26.37 2.10
N GLU A 356 32.34 27.43 2.18
CA GLU A 356 32.35 28.57 1.25
C GLU A 356 32.69 28.17 -0.20
N ASP A 357 33.52 27.15 -0.37
CA ASP A 357 34.01 26.66 -1.66
C ASP A 357 33.03 25.72 -2.39
N ASN A 358 31.89 25.44 -1.75
CA ASN A 358 30.88 24.48 -2.20
C ASN A 358 31.42 23.04 -2.37
N THR A 359 32.47 22.66 -1.64
CA THR A 359 32.96 21.27 -1.63
C THR A 359 32.53 20.53 -0.36
N ILE A 360 32.51 19.20 -0.45
CA ILE A 360 32.23 18.31 0.68
C ILE A 360 33.51 17.77 1.32
N ASP A 361 34.69 18.34 1.00
CA ASP A 361 35.97 17.83 1.50
C ASP A 361 36.01 17.86 3.03
N ASN A 362 35.59 18.97 3.66
CA ASN A 362 35.50 19.11 5.12
C ASN A 362 34.47 18.16 5.74
N GLU A 363 33.32 17.97 5.11
CA GLU A 363 32.27 17.06 5.57
C GLU A 363 32.77 15.61 5.60
N VAL A 364 33.38 15.14 4.51
CA VAL A 364 33.90 13.77 4.41
C VAL A 364 34.99 13.51 5.46
N GLN A 365 35.92 14.46 5.64
CA GLN A 365 36.98 14.32 6.66
C GLN A 365 36.40 14.30 8.08
N ASN A 366 35.42 15.16 8.37
CA ASN A 366 34.75 15.17 9.66
C ASN A 366 34.02 13.85 9.94
N ARG A 367 33.32 13.27 8.94
CA ARG A 367 32.65 11.96 9.07
C ARG A 367 33.64 10.84 9.33
N ILE A 368 34.76 10.79 8.60
CA ILE A 368 35.83 9.82 8.84
C ILE A 368 36.39 9.97 10.27
N LYS A 369 36.61 11.21 10.74
CA LYS A 369 37.07 11.47 12.11
C LYS A 369 36.09 10.96 13.16
N GLN A 370 34.81 11.25 13.02
CA GLN A 370 33.76 10.81 13.95
C GLN A 370 33.60 9.28 13.96
N ALA A 371 33.54 8.66 12.78
CA ALA A 371 33.46 7.20 12.65
C ALA A 371 34.72 6.51 13.20
N SER A 372 35.90 7.09 12.98
CA SER A 372 37.17 6.59 13.55
C SER A 372 37.15 6.63 15.08
N ALA A 373 36.66 7.72 15.67
CA ALA A 373 36.52 7.83 17.12
C ALA A 373 35.52 6.80 17.68
N ALA A 374 34.38 6.61 17.01
CA ALA A 374 33.40 5.59 17.37
C ALA A 374 33.99 4.18 17.31
N PHE A 375 34.69 3.85 16.22
CA PHE A 375 35.38 2.57 16.07
C PHE A 375 36.43 2.36 17.18
N GLY A 376 37.21 3.41 17.48
CA GLY A 376 38.24 3.39 18.52
C GLY A 376 37.68 3.05 19.91
N ARG A 377 36.54 3.66 20.30
CA ARG A 377 35.87 3.39 21.59
C ARG A 377 35.40 1.94 21.74
N LEU A 378 35.00 1.30 20.64
CA LEU A 378 34.48 -0.08 20.63
C LEU A 378 35.57 -1.13 20.36
N ARG A 379 36.78 -0.70 19.98
CA ARG A 379 37.86 -1.57 19.50
C ARG A 379 38.17 -2.72 20.46
N ARG A 380 38.44 -2.42 21.74
CA ARG A 380 38.83 -3.44 22.73
C ARG A 380 37.64 -4.29 23.18
N ARG A 381 36.50 -3.66 23.44
CA ARG A 381 35.32 -4.33 24.04
C ARG A 381 34.54 -5.21 23.06
N VAL A 382 34.49 -4.81 21.79
CA VAL A 382 33.70 -5.49 20.76
C VAL A 382 34.59 -6.10 19.69
N PHE A 383 35.34 -5.28 18.95
CA PHE A 383 35.99 -5.74 17.71
C PHE A 383 37.15 -6.72 17.95
N GLN A 384 37.95 -6.50 19.00
CA GLN A 384 39.07 -7.38 19.39
C GLN A 384 38.66 -8.50 20.35
N ASN A 385 37.42 -8.52 20.83
CA ASN A 385 36.97 -9.52 21.79
C ASN A 385 36.82 -10.89 21.11
N LYS A 386 37.53 -11.90 21.60
CA LYS A 386 37.50 -13.26 21.03
C LYS A 386 36.21 -14.02 21.34
N ASN A 387 35.48 -13.61 22.38
CA ASN A 387 34.24 -14.27 22.82
C ASN A 387 33.00 -13.84 22.03
N LEU A 388 33.15 -12.90 21.09
CA LEU A 388 32.06 -12.42 20.25
C LEU A 388 32.17 -12.98 18.83
N HIS A 389 31.06 -13.52 18.32
CA HIS A 389 30.97 -13.97 16.93
C HIS A 389 31.20 -12.83 15.93
N LEU A 390 31.82 -13.15 14.81
CA LEU A 390 32.11 -12.19 13.73
C LEU A 390 30.85 -11.47 13.25
N ARG A 391 29.73 -12.19 13.09
CA ARG A 391 28.44 -11.62 12.69
C ARG A 391 28.02 -10.48 13.64
N THR A 392 28.10 -10.70 14.95
CA THR A 392 27.77 -9.69 15.96
C THR A 392 28.68 -8.46 15.85
N LYS A 393 29.99 -8.67 15.66
CA LYS A 393 30.95 -7.56 15.48
C LYS A 393 30.63 -6.72 14.24
N VAL A 394 30.33 -7.37 13.12
CA VAL A 394 29.96 -6.71 11.87
C VAL A 394 28.65 -5.96 12.02
N CYS A 395 27.64 -6.53 12.68
CA CYS A 395 26.37 -5.84 12.97
C CYS A 395 26.59 -4.56 13.78
N VAL A 396 27.40 -4.62 14.85
CA VAL A 396 27.72 -3.43 15.67
C VAL A 396 28.48 -2.38 14.84
N TYR A 397 29.43 -2.82 14.01
CA TYR A 397 30.17 -1.93 13.11
C TYR A 397 29.24 -1.22 12.11
N GLN A 398 28.33 -1.94 11.47
CA GLN A 398 27.36 -1.37 10.55
C GLN A 398 26.41 -0.39 11.27
N ALA A 399 25.90 -0.77 12.44
CA ALA A 399 24.92 0.02 13.20
C ALA A 399 25.50 1.33 13.76
N ILE A 400 26.79 1.37 14.10
CA ILE A 400 27.40 2.53 14.76
C ILE A 400 28.39 3.26 13.84
N CYS A 401 29.37 2.54 13.27
CA CYS A 401 30.44 3.18 12.51
C CYS A 401 29.98 3.60 11.11
N ILE A 402 29.25 2.73 10.40
CA ILE A 402 28.79 3.03 9.03
C ILE A 402 27.69 4.08 9.02
N THR A 403 26.74 4.01 9.96
CA THR A 403 25.71 5.05 10.14
C THR A 403 26.32 6.42 10.46
N THR A 404 27.37 6.47 11.30
CA THR A 404 28.11 7.71 11.59
C THR A 404 28.88 8.21 10.36
N LEU A 405 29.53 7.30 9.63
CA LEU A 405 30.35 7.63 8.45
C LEU A 405 29.51 8.19 7.30
N LEU A 406 28.32 7.61 7.08
CA LEU A 406 27.46 7.89 5.91
C LEU A 406 26.24 8.74 6.26
N TYR A 407 26.26 9.39 7.42
CA TYR A 407 25.20 10.31 7.81
C TYR A 407 25.03 11.41 6.74
N SER A 408 23.80 11.60 6.27
CA SER A 408 23.41 12.55 5.23
C SER A 408 24.09 12.36 3.86
N CYS A 409 24.66 11.18 3.57
CA CYS A 409 25.32 10.92 2.29
C CYS A 409 24.39 10.99 1.06
N GLU A 410 23.07 10.89 1.28
CA GLU A 410 22.06 11.06 0.24
C GLU A 410 22.07 12.45 -0.41
N ALA A 411 22.64 13.47 0.24
CA ALA A 411 22.75 14.82 -0.29
C ALA A 411 24.13 15.16 -0.89
N TRP A 412 25.11 14.25 -0.79
CA TRP A 412 26.49 14.53 -1.16
C TRP A 412 26.71 14.55 -2.68
N VAL A 413 27.62 15.43 -3.11
CA VAL A 413 28.17 15.44 -4.47
C VAL A 413 29.61 14.93 -4.43
N THR A 414 29.80 13.63 -4.63
CA THR A 414 31.08 12.93 -4.42
C THR A 414 31.93 12.86 -5.69
N TYR A 415 33.24 13.03 -5.49
CA TYR A 415 34.28 12.73 -6.46
C TYR A 415 35.00 11.42 -6.11
N SER A 416 35.73 10.85 -7.06
CA SER A 416 36.47 9.60 -6.84
C SER A 416 37.44 9.68 -5.66
N ARG A 417 38.02 10.86 -5.39
CA ARG A 417 38.87 11.09 -4.20
C ARG A 417 38.12 10.88 -2.88
N HIS A 418 36.86 11.30 -2.80
CA HIS A 418 36.02 11.16 -1.61
C HIS A 418 35.66 9.70 -1.37
N ILE A 419 35.21 9.02 -2.43
CA ILE A 419 34.87 7.59 -2.38
C ILE A 419 36.09 6.78 -1.95
N ARG A 420 37.28 7.02 -2.53
CA ARG A 420 38.52 6.34 -2.13
C ARG A 420 38.85 6.54 -0.65
N ALA A 421 38.72 7.76 -0.13
CA ALA A 421 39.02 8.05 1.28
C ALA A 421 38.06 7.31 2.23
N LEU A 422 36.76 7.30 1.91
CA LEU A 422 35.74 6.58 2.69
C LEU A 422 35.93 5.06 2.62
N GLU A 423 36.23 4.53 1.43
CA GLU A 423 36.47 3.11 1.21
C GLU A 423 37.73 2.65 1.96
N GLN A 424 38.81 3.43 1.92
CA GLN A 424 40.03 3.16 2.70
C GLN A 424 39.75 3.10 4.21
N PHE A 425 38.88 3.96 4.74
CA PHE A 425 38.46 3.85 6.13
C PHE A 425 37.66 2.56 6.39
N HIS A 426 36.69 2.26 5.52
CA HIS A 426 35.83 1.08 5.62
C HIS A 426 36.64 -0.23 5.65
N ILE A 427 37.55 -0.38 4.69
CA ILE A 427 38.40 -1.56 4.53
C ILE A 427 39.31 -1.74 5.74
N ARG A 428 39.97 -0.67 6.20
CA ARG A 428 40.85 -0.72 7.38
C ARG A 428 40.11 -1.19 8.63
N CYS A 429 38.85 -0.80 8.79
CA CYS A 429 38.02 -1.25 9.91
C CYS A 429 37.66 -2.73 9.80
N LEU A 430 37.23 -3.19 8.61
CA LEU A 430 36.89 -4.60 8.37
C LEU A 430 38.09 -5.53 8.54
N GLN A 431 39.26 -5.16 8.00
CA GLN A 431 40.50 -5.91 8.18
C GLN A 431 40.84 -6.06 9.66
N ARG A 432 40.71 -4.99 10.46
CA ARG A 432 40.93 -5.04 11.92
C ARG A 432 39.92 -5.92 12.66
N ILE A 433 38.66 -5.97 12.22
CA ILE A 433 37.64 -6.86 12.80
C ILE A 433 37.98 -8.32 12.53
N LEU A 434 38.45 -8.62 11.31
CA LEU A 434 38.86 -9.96 10.88
C LEU A 434 40.23 -10.39 11.41
N GLY A 435 41.01 -9.46 11.98
CA GLY A 435 42.39 -9.72 12.38
C GLY A 435 43.36 -9.84 11.21
N ILE A 436 42.97 -9.39 10.01
CA ILE A 436 43.79 -9.42 8.80
C ILE A 436 44.80 -8.27 8.84
N THR A 437 46.04 -8.60 8.52
CA THR A 437 47.17 -7.70 8.40
C THR A 437 47.59 -7.54 6.94
N TRP A 438 48.42 -6.53 6.66
CA TRP A 438 48.95 -6.31 5.31
C TRP A 438 49.78 -7.49 4.77
N ARG A 439 50.32 -8.34 5.66
CA ARG A 439 51.13 -9.52 5.31
C ARG A 439 50.29 -10.64 4.68
N ASP A 440 49.01 -10.70 5.04
CA ASP A 440 48.12 -11.77 4.60
C ASP A 440 47.69 -11.62 3.13
N ARG A 441 47.97 -10.45 2.50
CA ARG A 441 47.69 -10.15 1.08
C ARG A 441 46.27 -10.48 0.62
N VAL A 442 45.30 -10.39 1.53
CA VAL A 442 43.89 -10.69 1.26
C VAL A 442 43.27 -9.61 0.37
N PRO A 443 42.68 -9.95 -0.80
CA PRO A 443 42.05 -8.99 -1.68
C PRO A 443 40.77 -8.40 -1.06
N LEU A 444 40.42 -7.17 -1.48
CA LEU A 444 39.23 -6.46 -1.00
C LEU A 444 37.94 -7.27 -1.16
N SER A 445 37.77 -7.94 -2.31
CA SER A 445 36.60 -8.77 -2.59
C SER A 445 36.40 -9.85 -1.54
N GLU A 446 37.49 -10.46 -1.05
CA GLU A 446 37.44 -11.49 -0.02
C GLU A 446 37.13 -10.92 1.37
N VAL A 447 37.66 -9.73 1.71
CA VAL A 447 37.32 -9.03 2.96
C VAL A 447 35.82 -8.71 3.01
N LEU A 448 35.25 -8.22 1.90
CA LEU A 448 33.82 -7.91 1.79
C LEU A 448 32.97 -9.17 1.85
N SER A 449 33.38 -10.23 1.15
CA SER A 449 32.69 -11.54 1.16
C SER A 449 32.64 -12.15 2.55
N LYS A 450 33.78 -12.23 3.26
CA LYS A 450 33.88 -12.77 4.63
C LYS A 450 33.02 -12.02 5.65
N THR A 451 32.79 -10.73 5.42
CA THR A 451 32.00 -9.88 6.33
C THR A 451 30.57 -9.67 5.86
N ASN A 452 30.21 -10.16 4.67
CA ASN A 452 28.95 -9.86 3.99
C ASN A 452 28.66 -8.34 3.94
N CYS A 453 29.69 -7.53 3.68
CA CYS A 453 29.58 -6.08 3.56
C CYS A 453 29.58 -5.63 2.09
N ARG A 454 28.94 -4.49 1.82
CA ARG A 454 28.98 -3.81 0.51
C ARG A 454 30.07 -2.74 0.52
N THR A 455 30.52 -2.31 -0.66
CA THR A 455 31.38 -1.13 -0.79
C THR A 455 30.65 0.13 -0.32
N ILE A 456 31.41 1.15 0.08
CA ILE A 456 30.85 2.45 0.45
C ILE A 456 30.20 3.11 -0.76
N GLU A 457 30.80 3.00 -1.95
CA GLU A 457 30.21 3.54 -3.18
C GLU A 457 28.82 2.96 -3.47
N ALA A 458 28.66 1.64 -3.36
CA ALA A 458 27.36 0.98 -3.55
C ALA A 458 26.36 1.44 -2.48
N THR A 459 26.81 1.59 -1.23
CA THR A 459 25.95 2.04 -0.12
C THR A 459 25.48 3.48 -0.32
N ILE A 460 26.38 4.40 -0.68
CA ILE A 460 26.01 5.80 -1.00
C ILE A 460 25.04 5.84 -2.18
N THR A 461 25.32 5.09 -3.24
CA THR A 461 24.43 4.99 -4.41
C THR A 461 23.03 4.52 -4.00
N GLN A 462 22.95 3.51 -3.15
CA GLN A 462 21.69 3.00 -2.61
C GLN A 462 20.92 4.07 -1.81
N HIS A 463 21.60 4.79 -0.91
CA HIS A 463 20.99 5.87 -0.12
C HIS A 463 20.48 7.01 -1.01
N GLN A 464 21.27 7.42 -2.00
CA GLN A 464 20.91 8.46 -2.96
C GLN A 464 19.70 8.08 -3.82
N LEU A 465 19.66 6.85 -4.35
CA LEU A 465 18.52 6.38 -5.14
C LEU A 465 17.26 6.21 -4.29
N ARG A 466 17.40 5.76 -3.04
CA ARG A 466 16.28 5.68 -2.10
C ARG A 466 15.71 7.06 -1.79
N TRP A 467 16.57 8.04 -1.53
CA TRP A 467 16.17 9.42 -1.30
C TRP A 467 15.54 10.04 -2.55
N LEU A 468 16.14 9.83 -3.73
CA LEU A 468 15.57 10.25 -5.01
C LEU A 468 14.14 9.71 -5.18
N GLY A 469 13.92 8.41 -4.94
CA GLY A 469 12.58 7.82 -4.96
C GLY A 469 11.61 8.53 -4.01
N HIS A 470 12.05 8.89 -2.79
CA HIS A 470 11.21 9.67 -1.88
C HIS A 470 10.88 11.06 -2.42
N VAL A 471 11.87 11.79 -2.95
CA VAL A 471 11.66 13.14 -3.51
C VAL A 471 10.70 13.11 -4.70
N VAL A 472 10.81 12.10 -5.58
CA VAL A 472 9.91 11.89 -6.72
C VAL A 472 8.47 11.67 -6.26
N ARG A 473 8.27 10.93 -5.16
CA ARG A 473 6.94 10.67 -4.58
C ARG A 473 6.34 11.86 -3.81
N MET A 474 7.12 12.89 -3.46
CA MET A 474 6.61 14.05 -2.72
C MET A 474 5.58 14.83 -3.55
N PRO A 475 4.59 15.50 -2.93
CA PRO A 475 3.73 16.46 -3.62
C PRO A 475 4.53 17.51 -4.43
N SER A 476 4.00 17.97 -5.57
CA SER A 476 4.69 18.90 -6.48
C SER A 476 4.98 20.27 -5.87
N ASN A 477 4.27 20.67 -4.82
CA ASN A 477 4.49 21.92 -4.08
C ASN A 477 5.68 21.84 -3.10
N ARG A 478 6.17 20.64 -2.76
CA ARG A 478 7.27 20.47 -1.80
C ARG A 478 8.58 20.95 -2.41
N LEU A 479 9.27 21.83 -1.68
CA LEU A 479 10.52 22.45 -2.13
C LEU A 479 11.58 21.45 -2.64
N PRO A 480 11.85 20.29 -1.99
CA PRO A 480 12.83 19.32 -2.51
C PRO A 480 12.51 18.80 -3.92
N ARG A 481 11.25 18.49 -4.22
CA ARG A 481 10.82 18.03 -5.55
C ARG A 481 10.94 19.16 -6.57
N ARG A 482 10.60 20.39 -6.17
CA ARG A 482 10.71 21.58 -7.02
C ARG A 482 12.15 21.91 -7.36
N VAL A 483 13.07 21.83 -6.38
CA VAL A 483 14.50 22.05 -6.60
C VAL A 483 15.10 20.94 -7.48
N LEU A 484 14.68 19.68 -7.28
CA LEU A 484 15.12 18.55 -8.10
C LEU A 484 14.77 18.74 -9.59
N TYR A 485 13.64 19.36 -9.91
CA TYR A 485 13.22 19.58 -11.31
C TYR A 485 13.44 21.00 -11.82
N GLY A 486 13.65 21.96 -10.92
CA GLY A 486 13.92 23.36 -11.23
C GLY A 486 15.30 23.62 -11.80
N GLN A 487 15.48 24.81 -12.36
CA GLN A 487 16.77 25.31 -12.84
C GLN A 487 16.99 26.71 -12.28
N LEU A 488 18.27 27.10 -12.12
CA LEU A 488 18.60 28.46 -11.72
C LEU A 488 18.13 29.43 -12.81
N HIS A 489 17.41 30.47 -12.39
CA HIS A 489 16.87 31.47 -13.31
C HIS A 489 17.98 32.37 -13.91
N ARG A 490 19.05 32.62 -13.13
CA ARG A 490 20.19 33.46 -13.52
C ARG A 490 21.49 32.66 -13.43
N GLY A 491 22.49 33.10 -14.18
CA GLY A 491 23.79 32.45 -14.30
C GLY A 491 23.87 31.45 -15.46
N ARG A 492 25.02 31.37 -16.11
CA ARG A 492 25.34 30.38 -17.15
C ARG A 492 26.56 29.59 -16.70
N ARG A 493 26.64 28.31 -17.08
CA ARG A 493 27.85 27.52 -16.82
C ARG A 493 28.93 27.93 -17.82
N SER A 494 30.15 28.15 -17.33
CA SER A 494 31.32 28.37 -18.18
C SER A 494 31.62 27.12 -19.01
N ALA A 495 32.16 27.30 -20.22
CA ALA A 495 32.71 26.21 -21.02
C ALA A 495 33.96 25.64 -20.31
N GLY A 496 34.11 24.31 -20.27
CA GLY A 496 35.27 23.63 -19.65
C GLY A 496 34.93 22.72 -18.47
N GLY A 497 35.89 22.57 -17.54
CA GLY A 497 35.82 21.66 -16.39
C GLY A 497 34.80 22.10 -15.32
N GLN A 498 33.51 21.83 -15.55
CA GLN A 498 32.43 22.25 -14.65
C GLN A 498 32.38 21.40 -13.37
N LYS A 499 32.14 22.05 -12.22
CA LYS A 499 31.82 21.34 -10.96
C LYS A 499 30.58 20.45 -11.16
N LYS A 500 30.60 19.23 -10.59
CA LYS A 500 29.48 18.29 -10.64
C LYS A 500 28.29 18.86 -9.85
N ARG A 501 27.07 18.62 -10.33
CA ARG A 501 25.84 18.88 -9.58
C ARG A 501 25.31 17.59 -8.98
N TYR A 502 24.46 17.73 -7.97
CA TYR A 502 23.70 16.62 -7.42
C TYR A 502 22.92 15.83 -8.51
N LYS A 503 22.29 16.54 -9.46
CA LYS A 503 21.62 15.89 -10.60
C LYS A 503 22.56 15.08 -11.50
N ASP A 504 23.81 15.53 -11.67
CA ASP A 504 24.79 14.84 -12.50
C ASP A 504 25.19 13.50 -11.83
N GLN A 505 25.33 13.49 -10.51
CA GLN A 505 25.58 12.27 -9.73
C GLN A 505 24.40 11.29 -9.78
N LEU A 506 23.17 11.77 -9.62
CA LEU A 506 21.98 10.91 -9.73
C LEU A 506 21.87 10.27 -11.11
N LYS A 507 22.20 10.98 -12.18
CA LYS A 507 22.25 10.40 -13.54
C LYS A 507 23.28 9.28 -13.65
N THR A 508 24.46 9.45 -13.04
CA THR A 508 25.47 8.38 -12.97
C THR A 508 24.95 7.18 -12.19
N ALA A 509 24.35 7.39 -11.00
CA ALA A 509 23.77 6.33 -10.19
C ALA A 509 22.69 5.53 -10.94
N LEU A 510 21.74 6.22 -11.59
CA LEU A 510 20.70 5.58 -12.40
C LEU A 510 21.30 4.76 -13.55
N LYS A 511 22.30 5.30 -14.25
CA LYS A 511 23.00 4.59 -15.34
C LYS A 511 23.70 3.33 -14.83
N THR A 512 24.42 3.43 -13.71
CA THR A 512 25.11 2.29 -13.08
C THR A 512 24.12 1.19 -12.66
N CYS A 513 22.96 1.58 -12.14
CA CYS A 513 21.90 0.64 -11.75
C CYS A 513 20.98 0.21 -12.92
N LYS A 514 21.27 0.62 -14.15
CA LYS A 514 20.45 0.33 -15.36
C LYS A 514 18.98 0.78 -15.23
N ILE A 515 18.72 1.83 -14.47
CA ILE A 515 17.38 2.42 -14.31
C ILE A 515 17.21 3.53 -15.35
N ARG A 516 16.21 3.39 -16.23
CA ARG A 516 15.87 4.42 -17.21
C ARG A 516 15.23 5.63 -16.51
N PRO A 517 15.67 6.87 -16.76
CA PRO A 517 15.08 8.07 -16.14
C PRO A 517 13.57 8.21 -16.37
N GLU A 518 13.07 7.75 -17.51
CA GLU A 518 11.65 7.82 -17.88
C GLU A 518 10.79 6.87 -17.04
N ALA A 519 11.37 5.75 -16.61
CA ALA A 519 10.70 4.76 -15.75
C ALA A 519 10.87 5.07 -14.25
N LEU A 520 11.56 6.16 -13.88
CA LEU A 520 11.88 6.46 -12.48
C LEU A 520 10.63 6.65 -11.62
N GLU A 521 9.61 7.35 -12.13
CA GLU A 521 8.36 7.57 -11.40
C GLU A 521 7.58 6.25 -11.23
N GLU A 522 7.61 5.39 -12.24
CA GLU A 522 6.99 4.06 -12.20
C GLU A 522 7.68 3.16 -11.18
N VAL A 523 9.01 3.02 -11.27
CA VAL A 523 9.81 2.22 -10.33
C VAL A 523 9.67 2.75 -8.90
N ALA A 524 9.60 4.07 -8.72
CA ALA A 524 9.37 4.67 -7.42
C ALA A 524 7.97 4.36 -6.85
N ALA A 525 6.96 4.20 -7.71
CA ALA A 525 5.61 3.79 -7.32
C ALA A 525 5.54 2.31 -6.95
N ASP A 526 6.23 1.43 -7.68
CA ASP A 526 6.30 -0.01 -7.38
C ASP A 526 6.87 -0.28 -5.99
N VAL A 527 7.93 0.44 -5.60
CA VAL A 527 8.53 0.34 -4.24
C VAL A 527 7.55 0.80 -3.15
N GLN A 528 6.69 1.78 -3.43
CA GLN A 528 5.65 2.19 -2.49
C GLN A 528 4.59 1.09 -2.33
N CYS A 529 4.20 0.43 -3.42
CA CYS A 529 3.28 -0.70 -3.39
C CYS A 529 3.86 -1.85 -2.54
N GLN A 530 5.15 -2.17 -2.71
CA GLN A 530 5.85 -3.15 -1.88
C GLN A 530 5.77 -2.82 -0.39
N HIS A 531 6.03 -1.57 0.00
CA HIS A 531 5.95 -1.15 1.39
C HIS A 531 4.52 -1.23 1.95
N ASN A 532 3.53 -0.84 1.14
CA ASN A 532 2.12 -0.92 1.51
C ASN A 532 1.66 -2.37 1.72
N ILE A 533 2.09 -3.30 0.85
CA ILE A 533 1.81 -4.73 0.98
C ILE A 533 2.47 -5.27 2.24
N LYS A 534 3.76 -4.97 2.49
CA LYS A 534 4.44 -5.39 3.72
C LYS A 534 3.70 -4.91 4.96
N SER A 535 3.31 -3.64 5.01
CA SER A 535 2.54 -3.07 6.13
C SER A 535 1.18 -3.77 6.31
N HIS A 536 0.47 -4.02 5.21
CA HIS A 536 -0.81 -4.75 5.25
C HIS A 536 -0.66 -6.18 5.77
N LEU A 537 0.33 -6.93 5.27
CA LEU A 537 0.60 -8.30 5.71
C LEU A 537 1.09 -8.36 7.16
N MET A 538 1.92 -7.39 7.59
CA MET A 538 2.28 -7.24 9.00
C MET A 538 1.03 -7.06 9.85
N GLN A 539 0.08 -6.19 9.46
CA GLN A 539 -1.16 -6.01 10.21
C GLN A 539 -2.04 -7.28 10.20
N LYS A 540 -2.11 -7.99 9.06
CA LYS A 540 -2.94 -9.20 8.89
C LYS A 540 -2.42 -10.37 9.72
N PHE A 541 -1.11 -10.63 9.73
CA PHE A 541 -0.53 -11.85 10.31
C PHE A 541 0.18 -11.67 11.65
N ARG A 542 0.39 -10.43 12.10
CA ARG A 542 1.02 -10.19 13.41
C ARG A 542 0.17 -10.68 14.58
N ARG A 543 -1.16 -10.58 14.49
CA ARG A 543 -2.09 -10.99 15.54
C ARG A 543 -2.86 -12.21 15.09
N VAL A 544 -2.68 -13.33 15.80
CA VAL A 544 -3.35 -14.60 15.49
C VAL A 544 -4.16 -15.03 16.70
N PHE A 545 -5.32 -15.65 16.45
CA PHE A 545 -6.15 -16.23 17.51
C PHE A 545 -5.72 -17.68 17.77
N GLU A 546 -5.45 -18.00 19.03
CA GLU A 546 -5.16 -19.37 19.46
C GLU A 546 -6.48 -20.09 19.84
N GLY A 547 -6.90 -21.09 19.05
CA GLY A 547 -8.01 -21.99 19.39
C GLY A 547 -9.43 -21.46 19.10
N ILE A 548 -10.44 -22.01 19.80
CA ILE A 548 -11.85 -21.60 19.66
C ILE A 548 -12.00 -20.18 20.22
N ALA A 549 -12.37 -19.24 19.36
CA ALA A 549 -12.40 -17.81 19.63
C ALA A 549 -13.21 -17.45 20.89
N LYS A 550 -12.53 -17.18 22.01
CA LYS A 550 -13.08 -16.32 23.07
C LYS A 550 -12.85 -14.88 22.62
N ALA A 551 -13.93 -14.10 22.53
CA ALA A 551 -13.89 -12.72 22.07
C ALA A 551 -12.86 -11.90 22.88
N GLY A 552 -11.84 -11.36 22.19
CA GLY A 552 -11.00 -10.27 22.73
C GLY A 552 -9.52 -10.56 23.02
N GLN A 553 -9.00 -11.79 22.93
CA GLN A 553 -7.57 -12.07 23.16
C GLN A 553 -6.84 -12.48 21.87
N SER A 554 -6.15 -11.51 21.24
CA SER A 554 -5.22 -11.77 20.14
C SER A 554 -3.77 -11.70 20.65
N THR A 555 -2.97 -12.75 20.48
CA THR A 555 -1.54 -12.80 20.83
C THR A 555 -0.66 -12.44 19.62
N ASP A 556 0.50 -11.82 19.85
CA ASP A 556 1.48 -11.57 18.78
C ASP A 556 2.09 -12.91 18.35
N LEU A 557 2.10 -13.19 17.05
CA LEU A 557 2.59 -14.46 16.50
C LEU A 557 4.01 -14.76 16.97
N ASN A 558 4.87 -13.75 17.07
CA ASN A 558 6.25 -13.94 17.50
C ASN A 558 6.37 -14.36 18.98
N ASP A 559 5.37 -14.06 19.81
CA ASP A 559 5.41 -14.36 21.25
C ASP A 559 5.20 -15.86 21.54
N PHE A 560 4.41 -16.56 20.72
CA PHE A 560 4.08 -17.98 20.93
C PHE A 560 4.65 -18.91 19.85
N TYR A 561 5.12 -18.38 18.71
CA TYR A 561 5.67 -19.21 17.64
C TYR A 561 6.88 -19.99 18.14
N THR A 562 6.85 -21.30 17.91
CA THR A 562 7.94 -22.24 18.13
C THR A 562 8.28 -22.88 16.79
N GLU A 563 9.56 -23.01 16.48
CA GLU A 563 10.00 -23.53 15.19
C GLU A 563 9.50 -24.98 15.01
N LEU A 564 8.90 -25.26 13.86
CA LEU A 564 8.38 -26.59 13.52
C LEU A 564 9.49 -27.46 12.91
N PHE A 565 9.47 -28.76 13.18
CA PHE A 565 10.35 -29.71 12.54
C PHE A 565 9.86 -30.02 11.12
N ILE A 566 10.66 -29.61 10.12
CA ILE A 566 10.37 -29.78 8.70
C ILE A 566 11.49 -30.59 8.08
N THR A 567 11.13 -31.59 7.28
CA THR A 567 12.10 -32.45 6.57
C THR A 567 11.74 -32.56 5.09
N GLU A 568 12.73 -32.79 4.24
CA GLU A 568 12.50 -33.14 2.83
C GLU A 568 11.98 -34.58 2.72
N ARG A 569 11.08 -34.82 1.76
CA ARG A 569 10.58 -36.15 1.42
C ARG A 569 10.91 -36.48 -0.04
N ILE A 570 11.21 -37.74 -0.31
CA ILE A 570 11.42 -38.23 -1.68
C ILE A 570 10.07 -38.21 -2.42
N SER A 571 10.04 -37.58 -3.59
CA SER A 571 8.84 -37.26 -4.39
C SER A 571 7.91 -38.45 -4.71
N GLY A 572 8.40 -39.70 -4.66
CA GLY A 572 7.64 -40.91 -5.04
C GLY A 572 6.75 -41.57 -3.96
N GLU A 573 6.86 -41.20 -2.69
CA GLU A 573 6.22 -41.94 -1.57
C GLU A 573 4.90 -41.34 -1.04
N VAL A 574 4.35 -40.30 -1.67
CA VAL A 574 3.24 -39.52 -1.11
C VAL A 574 1.91 -40.33 -1.01
N ASN A 575 1.82 -41.51 -1.61
CA ASN A 575 0.55 -42.07 -2.08
C ASN A 575 -0.01 -43.34 -1.39
N LYS A 576 0.49 -43.82 -0.24
CA LYS A 576 0.04 -45.14 0.29
C LYS A 576 -0.27 -45.28 1.79
N GLU A 577 -0.29 -44.22 2.59
CA GLU A 577 -0.47 -44.38 4.05
C GLU A 577 -1.64 -43.56 4.62
N HIS A 578 -2.47 -44.21 5.46
CA HIS A 578 -3.49 -43.55 6.28
C HIS A 578 -2.85 -42.56 7.25
N GLU A 579 -3.55 -41.45 7.58
CA GLU A 579 -3.06 -40.39 8.49
C GLU A 579 -2.54 -40.95 9.83
N VAL A 580 -3.13 -42.04 10.34
CA VAL A 580 -2.70 -42.73 11.57
C VAL A 580 -1.32 -43.38 11.42
N ARG A 581 -1.04 -44.02 10.27
CA ARG A 581 0.26 -44.65 10.02
C ARG A 581 1.38 -43.64 9.81
N LEU A 582 1.07 -42.45 9.25
CA LEU A 582 2.05 -41.37 9.11
C LEU A 582 2.52 -40.83 10.48
N ILE A 583 1.60 -40.72 11.44
CA ILE A 583 1.93 -40.35 12.82
C ILE A 583 2.79 -41.45 13.46
N GLU A 584 2.40 -42.72 13.33
CA GLU A 584 3.15 -43.86 13.89
C GLU A 584 4.55 -44.03 13.26
N THR A 585 4.70 -43.81 11.95
CA THR A 585 5.98 -43.88 11.23
C THR A 585 6.89 -42.71 11.62
N ALA A 586 6.35 -41.50 11.78
CA ALA A 586 7.10 -40.34 12.27
C ALA A 586 7.59 -40.51 13.71
N SER A 587 6.80 -41.17 14.58
CA SER A 587 7.21 -41.48 15.96
C SER A 587 8.28 -42.59 16.06
N ARG A 588 8.44 -43.44 15.04
CA ARG A 588 9.38 -44.57 15.05
C ARG A 588 10.76 -44.23 14.45
N LYS A 589 10.90 -43.19 13.64
CA LYS A 589 12.18 -42.77 13.03
C LYS A 589 12.94 -41.80 13.95
N PRO A 590 14.21 -42.07 14.31
CA PRO A 590 14.99 -41.16 15.14
C PRO A 590 15.36 -39.88 14.37
N ALA A 591 15.17 -38.71 14.98
CA ALA A 591 15.46 -37.39 14.39
C ALA A 591 16.94 -37.14 14.00
N LYS A 592 17.84 -38.09 14.26
CA LYS A 592 19.29 -37.99 13.94
C LYS A 592 19.62 -38.31 12.48
N GLU A 593 18.71 -38.91 11.72
CA GLU A 593 18.98 -39.37 10.34
C GLU A 593 18.50 -38.39 9.24
N GLU A 594 17.76 -37.34 9.60
CA GLU A 594 17.13 -36.42 8.64
C GLU A 594 17.65 -34.99 8.80
N THR A 595 17.83 -34.27 7.68
CA THR A 595 18.26 -32.87 7.68
C THR A 595 17.08 -31.93 7.93
N PRO A 596 17.01 -31.23 9.08
CA PRO A 596 15.93 -30.30 9.36
C PRO A 596 16.05 -29.05 8.48
N ILE A 597 14.94 -28.63 7.90
CA ILE A 597 14.82 -27.40 7.10
C ILE A 597 14.19 -26.32 7.96
N LYS A 598 14.84 -25.16 8.05
CA LYS A 598 14.26 -24.00 8.72
C LYS A 598 13.26 -23.29 7.83
N CYS A 599 12.26 -22.65 8.44
CA CYS A 599 11.26 -21.87 7.70
C CYS A 599 11.89 -20.76 6.83
N GLU A 600 12.97 -20.14 7.31
CA GLU A 600 13.69 -19.08 6.57
C GLU A 600 14.55 -19.60 5.41
N ASP A 601 14.80 -20.91 5.37
CA ASP A 601 15.67 -21.56 4.39
C ASP A 601 14.88 -22.38 3.37
N ILE A 602 13.54 -22.34 3.41
CA ILE A 602 12.69 -23.24 2.61
C ILE A 602 12.92 -23.11 1.10
N PHE A 603 13.26 -21.93 0.60
CA PHE A 603 13.58 -21.68 -0.81
C PHE A 603 15.07 -21.66 -1.13
N LYS A 604 15.94 -21.99 -0.16
CA LYS A 604 17.38 -22.09 -0.41
C LYS A 604 17.70 -23.48 -0.98
N PRO A 605 18.68 -23.58 -1.90
CA PRO A 605 19.10 -24.86 -2.43
C PRO A 605 19.66 -25.75 -1.32
N LEU A 606 19.29 -27.03 -1.34
CA LEU A 606 19.82 -28.04 -0.42
C LEU A 606 21.27 -28.43 -0.79
N PRO A 607 22.04 -29.03 0.14
CA PRO A 607 23.41 -29.46 -0.13
C PRO A 607 23.47 -30.44 -1.33
N GLY A 608 24.00 -29.99 -2.47
CA GLY A 608 24.09 -30.78 -3.71
C GLY A 608 23.17 -30.36 -4.86
N GLN A 609 22.29 -29.36 -4.65
CA GLN A 609 21.51 -28.73 -5.72
C GLN A 609 22.10 -27.36 -6.12
N ASP A 610 22.27 -27.11 -7.42
CA ASP A 610 22.81 -25.83 -7.94
C ASP A 610 21.74 -24.73 -8.08
N GLN A 611 20.44 -25.09 -8.13
CA GLN A 611 19.33 -24.14 -8.29
C GLN A 611 18.22 -24.39 -7.27
N PRO A 612 17.58 -23.33 -6.74
CA PRO A 612 16.46 -23.47 -5.82
C PRO A 612 15.21 -23.97 -6.54
N SER A 613 14.47 -24.88 -5.90
CA SER A 613 13.20 -25.40 -6.43
C SER A 613 12.18 -24.29 -6.64
N ARG A 614 11.55 -24.28 -7.81
CA ARG A 614 10.49 -23.32 -8.17
C ARG A 614 9.25 -23.54 -7.32
N THR A 615 8.75 -24.77 -7.30
CA THR A 615 7.50 -25.17 -6.62
C THR A 615 7.84 -26.10 -5.47
N ILE A 616 7.42 -25.72 -4.27
CA ILE A 616 7.58 -26.49 -3.04
C ILE A 616 6.20 -26.92 -2.56
N MET A 617 6.02 -28.21 -2.31
CA MET A 617 4.82 -28.73 -1.68
C MET A 617 5.13 -29.14 -0.24
N THR A 618 4.38 -28.61 0.72
CA THR A 618 4.49 -28.97 2.14
C THR A 618 3.28 -29.78 2.57
N THR A 619 3.53 -31.01 2.99
CA THR A 619 2.52 -31.96 3.46
C THR A 619 2.56 -32.10 4.98
N GLY A 620 1.44 -32.46 5.58
CA GLY A 620 1.36 -32.76 7.01
C GLY A 620 -0.08 -32.98 7.47
N VAL A 621 -0.26 -33.65 8.61
CA VAL A 621 -1.59 -33.97 9.16
C VAL A 621 -2.39 -32.71 9.55
N ALA A 622 -3.69 -32.86 9.78
CA ALA A 622 -4.55 -31.78 10.21
C ALA A 622 -4.08 -31.19 11.55
N GLY A 623 -4.12 -29.86 11.70
CA GLY A 623 -3.73 -29.18 12.94
C GLY A 623 -2.23 -29.09 13.23
N ILE A 624 -1.35 -29.67 12.39
CA ILE A 624 0.11 -29.72 12.65
C ILE A 624 0.83 -28.36 12.53
N GLY A 625 0.15 -27.30 12.10
CA GLY A 625 0.70 -25.95 12.02
C GLY A 625 1.14 -25.44 10.64
N LYS A 626 0.74 -26.10 9.53
CA LYS A 626 1.07 -25.69 8.15
C LYS A 626 0.71 -24.21 7.85
N THR A 627 -0.49 -23.77 8.21
CA THR A 627 -0.93 -22.37 8.03
C THR A 627 -0.17 -21.40 8.93
N ILE A 628 0.18 -21.81 10.16
CA ILE A 628 0.99 -20.97 11.06
C ILE A 628 2.41 -20.78 10.49
N LEU A 629 2.96 -21.81 9.84
CA LEU A 629 4.25 -21.75 9.17
C LEU A 629 4.27 -20.73 8.01
N THR A 630 3.25 -20.76 7.14
CA THR A 630 3.14 -19.79 6.03
C THR A 630 2.91 -18.35 6.51
N HIS A 631 2.12 -18.18 7.58
CA HIS A 631 1.96 -16.89 8.24
C HIS A 631 3.29 -16.38 8.82
N LYS A 632 4.06 -17.23 9.49
CA LYS A 632 5.36 -16.87 10.06
C LYS A 632 6.35 -16.43 8.99
N PHE A 633 6.48 -17.20 7.91
CA PHE A 633 7.32 -16.83 6.76
C PHE A 633 6.95 -15.46 6.21
N THR A 634 5.65 -15.23 6.00
CA THR A 634 5.13 -13.97 5.47
C THR A 634 5.41 -12.80 6.42
N LEU A 635 5.25 -13.00 7.72
CA LEU A 635 5.52 -12.00 8.74
C LEU A 635 7.01 -11.64 8.79
N ASP A 636 7.91 -12.63 8.81
CA ASP A 636 9.36 -12.39 8.85
C ASP A 636 9.87 -11.68 7.59
N TRP A 637 9.31 -12.00 6.42
CA TRP A 637 9.58 -11.26 5.18
C TRP A 637 9.06 -9.81 5.24
N ALA A 638 7.85 -9.61 5.78
CA ALA A 638 7.24 -8.29 5.86
C ALA A 638 7.96 -7.38 6.86
N GLU A 639 8.45 -7.94 7.97
CA GLU A 639 9.30 -7.26 8.95
C GLU A 639 10.74 -7.03 8.46
N GLY A 640 11.15 -7.70 7.38
CA GLY A 640 12.51 -7.61 6.83
C GLY A 640 13.56 -8.34 7.66
N LYS A 641 13.17 -9.43 8.33
CA LYS A 641 14.08 -10.29 9.11
C LYS A 641 14.76 -11.34 8.22
N ALA A 642 14.04 -11.90 7.26
CA ALA A 642 14.48 -12.98 6.37
C ALA A 642 14.04 -12.74 4.92
N ASN A 643 14.55 -13.57 3.99
CA ASN A 643 14.09 -13.62 2.58
C ASN A 643 14.21 -12.28 1.83
N HIS A 644 15.35 -11.61 1.97
CA HIS A 644 15.62 -10.28 1.39
C HIS A 644 15.74 -10.28 -0.13
N ASP A 645 15.93 -11.44 -0.75
CA ASP A 645 15.94 -11.67 -2.19
C ASP A 645 14.53 -11.64 -2.81
N ILE A 646 13.49 -11.84 -1.99
CA ILE A 646 12.09 -11.88 -2.43
C ILE A 646 11.48 -10.48 -2.40
N HIS A 647 10.98 -10.03 -3.56
CA HIS A 647 10.40 -8.71 -3.74
C HIS A 647 8.93 -8.67 -3.30
N PHE A 648 8.16 -9.71 -3.56
CA PHE A 648 6.74 -9.81 -3.17
C PHE A 648 6.43 -11.21 -2.65
N THR A 649 5.70 -11.27 -1.53
CA THR A 649 5.08 -12.50 -1.04
C THR A 649 3.57 -12.30 -1.07
N LEU A 650 2.86 -13.17 -1.79
CA LEU A 650 1.42 -13.07 -2.07
C LEU A 650 0.73 -14.34 -1.57
N PRO A 651 0.26 -14.35 -0.30
CA PRO A 651 -0.42 -15.50 0.27
C PRO A 651 -1.91 -15.54 -0.10
N PHE A 652 -2.35 -16.69 -0.60
CA PHE A 652 -3.73 -17.03 -0.90
C PHE A 652 -4.12 -18.28 -0.11
N THR A 653 -5.37 -18.34 0.32
CA THR A 653 -5.96 -19.61 0.79
C THR A 653 -6.86 -20.19 -0.31
N PHE A 654 -6.86 -21.51 -0.49
CA PHE A 654 -7.78 -22.13 -1.45
C PHE A 654 -9.24 -21.88 -1.07
N ARG A 655 -9.54 -21.71 0.22
CA ARG A 655 -10.86 -21.29 0.70
C ARG A 655 -11.31 -19.95 0.12
N GLU A 656 -10.42 -18.96 0.10
CA GLU A 656 -10.67 -17.65 -0.52
C GLU A 656 -10.77 -17.76 -2.05
N LEU A 657 -9.91 -18.56 -2.68
CA LEU A 657 -9.90 -18.75 -4.14
C LEU A 657 -11.15 -19.48 -4.65
N ASN A 658 -11.70 -20.41 -3.88
CA ASN A 658 -12.93 -21.12 -4.20
C ASN A 658 -14.14 -20.17 -4.35
N LEU A 659 -14.14 -19.02 -3.66
CA LEU A 659 -15.19 -18.01 -3.77
C LEU A 659 -15.20 -17.30 -5.14
N LEU A 660 -14.16 -17.51 -5.95
CA LEU A 660 -13.95 -16.89 -7.26
C LEU A 660 -14.07 -17.90 -8.41
N LYS A 661 -14.48 -19.15 -8.14
CA LYS A 661 -14.53 -20.25 -9.12
C LYS A 661 -15.27 -19.92 -10.43
N GLU A 662 -16.33 -19.11 -10.35
CA GLU A 662 -17.21 -18.80 -11.50
C GLU A 662 -16.95 -17.43 -12.14
N LYS A 663 -15.85 -16.78 -11.76
CA LYS A 663 -15.49 -15.46 -12.26
C LYS A 663 -14.20 -15.55 -13.06
N GLU A 664 -14.14 -14.80 -14.14
CA GLU A 664 -12.91 -14.62 -14.89
C GLU A 664 -12.11 -13.45 -14.32
N PHE A 665 -10.81 -13.66 -14.20
CA PHE A 665 -9.86 -12.67 -13.75
C PHE A 665 -8.62 -12.76 -14.64
N SER A 666 -8.00 -11.63 -14.93
CA SER A 666 -6.58 -11.66 -15.27
C SER A 666 -5.77 -11.88 -13.99
N LEU A 667 -4.52 -12.35 -14.11
CA LEU A 667 -3.66 -12.47 -12.93
C LEU A 667 -3.53 -11.12 -12.21
N MET A 668 -3.40 -10.03 -12.96
CA MET A 668 -3.37 -8.67 -12.41
C MET A 668 -4.65 -8.33 -11.61
N GLU A 669 -5.82 -8.61 -12.16
CA GLU A 669 -7.10 -8.35 -11.48
C GLU A 669 -7.28 -9.22 -10.24
N LEU A 670 -6.87 -10.49 -10.30
CA LEU A 670 -6.88 -11.39 -9.15
C LEU A 670 -6.01 -10.84 -8.02
N LEU A 671 -4.79 -10.38 -8.34
CA LEU A 671 -3.91 -9.75 -7.36
C LEU A 671 -4.49 -8.45 -6.81
N HIS A 672 -5.07 -7.60 -7.65
CA HIS A 672 -5.72 -6.35 -7.23
C HIS A 672 -6.96 -6.58 -6.35
N HIS A 673 -7.65 -7.71 -6.54
CA HIS A 673 -8.82 -8.10 -5.77
C HIS A 673 -8.44 -8.42 -4.32
N PHE A 674 -7.41 -9.24 -4.11
CA PHE A 674 -6.94 -9.63 -2.78
C PHE A 674 -6.02 -8.59 -2.12
N PHE A 675 -5.26 -7.85 -2.92
CA PHE A 675 -4.29 -6.87 -2.46
C PHE A 675 -4.52 -5.54 -3.17
N ILE A 676 -5.48 -4.73 -2.72
CA ILE A 676 -5.74 -3.39 -3.29
C ILE A 676 -4.47 -2.52 -3.38
N GLN A 677 -3.51 -2.74 -2.48
CA GLN A 677 -2.20 -2.08 -2.44
C GLN A 677 -1.33 -2.34 -3.68
N THR A 678 -1.66 -3.34 -4.49
CA THR A 678 -0.95 -3.72 -5.71
C THR A 678 -1.42 -2.98 -6.97
N LYS A 679 -2.49 -2.17 -6.90
CA LYS A 679 -3.08 -1.46 -8.07
C LYS A 679 -2.14 -0.51 -8.83
N GLY A 680 -0.93 -0.27 -8.33
CA GLY A 680 0.13 0.48 -9.02
C GLY A 680 1.14 -0.38 -9.79
N ILE A 681 1.18 -1.68 -9.55
CA ILE A 681 2.18 -2.61 -10.11
C ILE A 681 1.70 -3.08 -11.48
N ARG A 682 2.50 -2.82 -12.51
CA ARG A 682 2.16 -3.20 -13.90
C ARG A 682 2.96 -4.36 -14.44
N ARG A 683 4.05 -4.76 -13.78
CA ARG A 683 5.00 -5.78 -14.27
C ARG A 683 5.54 -6.63 -13.14
N TYR A 684 4.97 -7.82 -12.94
CA TYR A 684 5.44 -8.80 -11.95
C TYR A 684 6.62 -9.64 -12.44
N ASP A 685 6.85 -9.67 -13.76
CA ASP A 685 7.95 -10.37 -14.45
C ASP A 685 9.34 -9.86 -14.07
N LEU A 686 9.45 -8.60 -13.64
CA LEU A 686 10.71 -7.97 -13.23
C LEU A 686 11.10 -8.26 -11.78
N PHE A 687 10.24 -8.94 -11.02
CA PHE A 687 10.40 -9.12 -9.58
C PHE A 687 10.47 -10.59 -9.20
N GLN A 688 11.24 -10.90 -8.15
CA GLN A 688 11.15 -12.21 -7.52
C GLN A 688 9.88 -12.26 -6.66
N VAL A 689 8.85 -12.93 -7.18
CA VAL A 689 7.55 -13.09 -6.51
C VAL A 689 7.44 -14.51 -5.92
N VAL A 690 6.90 -14.60 -4.71
CA VAL A 690 6.51 -15.85 -4.06
C VAL A 690 5.00 -15.88 -3.94
N PHE A 691 4.37 -16.91 -4.49
CA PHE A 691 2.96 -17.25 -4.27
C PHE A 691 2.87 -18.32 -3.19
N ILE A 692 2.11 -18.07 -2.13
CA ILE A 692 1.80 -19.09 -1.13
C ILE A 692 0.35 -19.51 -1.33
N LEU A 693 0.11 -20.78 -1.61
CA LEU A 693 -1.21 -21.37 -1.82
C LEU A 693 -1.50 -22.31 -0.64
N ASP A 694 -2.18 -21.78 0.37
CA ASP A 694 -2.46 -22.50 1.62
C ASP A 694 -3.75 -23.31 1.54
N GLY A 695 -3.69 -24.58 1.96
CA GLY A 695 -4.86 -25.45 2.14
C GLY A 695 -5.40 -26.08 0.85
N LEU A 696 -4.55 -26.69 0.02
CA LEU A 696 -4.98 -27.40 -1.21
C LEU A 696 -6.01 -28.51 -0.93
N ASP A 697 -6.02 -29.09 0.27
CA ASP A 697 -7.04 -30.04 0.71
C ASP A 697 -8.47 -29.45 0.73
N GLU A 698 -8.59 -28.12 0.76
CA GLU A 698 -9.86 -27.41 0.66
C GLU A 698 -10.17 -26.96 -0.78
N CYS A 699 -9.32 -27.26 -1.77
CA CYS A 699 -9.52 -26.84 -3.16
C CYS A 699 -10.77 -27.50 -3.78
N ARG A 700 -11.60 -26.69 -4.44
CA ARG A 700 -12.79 -27.12 -5.19
C ARG A 700 -12.72 -26.73 -6.68
N LEU A 701 -11.59 -26.19 -7.10
CA LEU A 701 -11.30 -25.88 -8.49
C LEU A 701 -10.91 -27.18 -9.22
N PRO A 702 -11.31 -27.36 -10.49
CA PRO A 702 -11.02 -28.59 -11.25
C PRO A 702 -9.53 -28.96 -11.33
N LEU A 703 -8.66 -27.94 -11.35
CA LEU A 703 -7.21 -27.96 -11.57
C LEU A 703 -6.81 -28.92 -12.70
N ASP A 704 -7.40 -28.77 -13.87
CA ASP A 704 -7.16 -29.66 -15.00
C ASP A 704 -5.82 -29.34 -15.69
N PHE A 705 -4.74 -29.94 -15.19
CA PHE A 705 -3.40 -29.76 -15.75
C PHE A 705 -3.21 -30.36 -17.15
N GLN A 706 -4.11 -31.22 -17.63
CA GLN A 706 -3.99 -31.86 -18.93
C GLN A 706 -4.73 -31.09 -20.03
N ASN A 707 -5.95 -30.64 -19.75
CA ASN A 707 -6.80 -30.01 -20.76
C ASN A 707 -6.81 -28.47 -20.71
N ASN A 708 -6.35 -27.84 -19.62
CA ASN A 708 -6.36 -26.39 -19.54
C ASN A 708 -5.43 -25.75 -20.59
N PRO A 709 -5.89 -24.70 -21.30
CA PRO A 709 -5.09 -24.03 -22.31
C PRO A 709 -3.85 -23.38 -21.68
N ILE A 710 -2.76 -23.36 -22.45
CA ILE A 710 -1.53 -22.64 -22.05
C ILE A 710 -1.83 -21.15 -22.02
N TRP A 711 -1.59 -20.53 -20.86
CA TRP A 711 -1.89 -19.13 -20.61
C TRP A 711 -0.65 -18.40 -20.08
N THR A 712 -0.14 -17.45 -20.86
CA THR A 712 1.12 -16.73 -20.56
C THR A 712 0.91 -15.24 -20.28
N ASP A 713 -0.24 -14.68 -20.65
CA ASP A 713 -0.52 -13.25 -20.53
C ASP A 713 -1.17 -12.91 -19.17
N VAL A 714 -0.46 -12.11 -18.37
CA VAL A 714 -0.90 -11.69 -17.03
C VAL A 714 -2.05 -10.68 -17.05
N THR A 715 -2.35 -10.07 -18.20
CA THR A 715 -3.35 -9.00 -18.35
C THR A 715 -4.69 -9.48 -18.92
N LYS A 716 -4.71 -10.65 -19.57
CA LYS A 716 -5.94 -11.20 -20.14
C LYS A 716 -6.69 -12.02 -19.11
N SER A 717 -8.01 -11.85 -19.07
CA SER A 717 -8.89 -12.54 -18.14
C SER A 717 -9.14 -14.00 -18.57
N THR A 718 -9.14 -14.90 -17.60
CA THR A 718 -9.46 -16.32 -17.74
C THR A 718 -9.96 -16.86 -16.40
N SER A 719 -10.36 -18.13 -16.34
CA SER A 719 -10.81 -18.73 -15.08
C SER A 719 -9.67 -18.82 -14.05
N VAL A 720 -10.01 -18.73 -12.76
CA VAL A 720 -9.02 -18.88 -11.68
C VAL A 720 -8.33 -20.25 -11.75
N ASP A 721 -9.04 -21.27 -12.21
CA ASP A 721 -8.52 -22.61 -12.45
C ASP A 721 -7.38 -22.63 -13.49
N ILE A 722 -7.59 -22.00 -14.64
CA ILE A 722 -6.60 -21.88 -15.71
C ILE A 722 -5.41 -21.04 -15.23
N LEU A 723 -5.65 -19.96 -14.47
CA LEU A 723 -4.57 -19.14 -13.90
C LEU A 723 -3.67 -19.96 -12.95
N LEU A 724 -4.26 -20.72 -12.02
CA LEU A 724 -3.49 -21.49 -11.03
C LEU A 724 -2.72 -22.65 -11.68
N THR A 725 -3.36 -23.40 -12.58
CA THR A 725 -2.70 -24.50 -13.31
C THR A 725 -1.52 -23.99 -14.12
N ASN A 726 -1.67 -22.88 -14.87
CA ASN A 726 -0.56 -22.28 -15.63
C ASN A 726 0.51 -21.63 -14.75
N LEU A 727 0.15 -21.07 -13.59
CA LEU A 727 1.12 -20.55 -12.62
C LEU A 727 1.98 -21.69 -12.06
N ILE A 728 1.34 -22.80 -11.65
CA ILE A 728 1.99 -23.99 -11.08
C ILE A 728 2.84 -24.73 -12.13
N ARG A 729 2.31 -24.96 -13.34
CA ARG A 729 3.07 -25.57 -14.46
C ARG A 729 4.26 -24.71 -14.87
N GLY A 730 4.07 -23.40 -14.77
CA GLY A 730 5.12 -22.41 -14.93
C GLY A 730 5.11 -21.64 -16.24
N ASP A 731 4.05 -21.81 -17.02
CA ASP A 731 3.74 -21.05 -18.23
C ASP A 731 3.42 -19.58 -17.91
N LEU A 732 2.76 -19.34 -16.76
CA LEU A 732 2.45 -18.02 -16.25
C LEU A 732 3.46 -17.60 -15.17
N LEU A 733 4.11 -16.45 -15.34
CA LEU A 733 5.23 -15.95 -14.51
C LEU A 733 6.33 -16.99 -14.27
N PRO A 734 7.17 -17.32 -15.27
CA PRO A 734 8.17 -18.38 -15.16
C PRO A 734 9.19 -18.21 -14.02
N SER A 735 9.46 -16.97 -13.61
CA SER A 735 10.42 -16.64 -12.54
C SER A 735 9.81 -16.70 -11.13
N ALA A 736 8.50 -16.92 -11.01
CA ALA A 736 7.82 -16.94 -9.71
C ALA A 736 8.08 -18.25 -8.96
N ARG A 737 8.26 -18.13 -7.64
CA ARG A 737 8.35 -19.27 -6.72
C ARG A 737 6.98 -19.55 -6.13
N ILE A 738 6.67 -20.82 -5.91
CA ILE A 738 5.36 -21.27 -5.46
C ILE A 738 5.53 -22.17 -4.24
N TRP A 739 4.76 -21.91 -3.20
CA TRP A 739 4.71 -22.75 -2.02
C TRP A 739 3.28 -23.18 -1.72
N ILE A 740 3.03 -24.49 -1.77
CA ILE A 740 1.71 -25.08 -1.64
C ILE A 740 1.68 -25.88 -0.35
N THR A 741 0.67 -25.67 0.50
CA THR A 741 0.46 -26.50 1.70
C THR A 741 -0.77 -27.40 1.52
N THR A 742 -0.67 -28.64 1.97
CA THR A 742 -1.76 -29.61 1.80
C THR A 742 -1.71 -30.73 2.85
N ARG A 743 -2.80 -31.48 2.96
CA ARG A 743 -2.77 -32.81 3.61
C ARG A 743 -2.21 -33.84 2.64
N PRO A 744 -1.53 -34.88 3.11
CA PRO A 744 -0.98 -35.95 2.26
C PRO A 744 -2.03 -36.51 1.27
N ALA A 745 -3.27 -36.71 1.72
CA ALA A 745 -4.35 -37.26 0.89
C ALA A 745 -4.76 -36.38 -0.30
N ALA A 746 -4.49 -35.07 -0.27
CA ALA A 746 -4.84 -34.13 -1.34
C ALA A 746 -3.62 -33.70 -2.17
N ALA A 747 -2.43 -34.21 -1.88
CA ALA A 747 -1.21 -33.88 -2.61
C ALA A 747 -1.24 -34.36 -4.08
N ASN A 748 -1.98 -35.44 -4.36
CA ASN A 748 -2.14 -36.02 -5.69
C ASN A 748 -2.95 -35.14 -6.67
N GLN A 749 -3.59 -34.06 -6.20
CA GLN A 749 -4.25 -33.09 -7.08
C GLN A 749 -3.28 -32.32 -7.97
N ILE A 750 -1.99 -32.28 -7.60
CA ILE A 750 -0.95 -31.62 -8.38
C ILE A 750 -0.01 -32.69 -8.98
N PRO A 751 0.23 -32.67 -10.30
CA PRO A 751 1.18 -33.59 -10.93
C PRO A 751 2.58 -33.48 -10.31
N ALA A 752 3.22 -34.63 -10.08
CA ALA A 752 4.57 -34.69 -9.48
C ALA A 752 5.63 -33.95 -10.32
N GLU A 753 5.44 -33.91 -11.65
CA GLU A 753 6.29 -33.16 -12.58
C GLU A 753 6.26 -31.63 -12.37
N CYS A 754 5.20 -31.09 -11.78
CA CYS A 754 5.10 -29.66 -11.46
C CYS A 754 5.75 -29.28 -10.12
N VAL A 755 6.22 -30.26 -9.34
CA VAL A 755 6.69 -30.08 -7.97
C VAL A 755 8.18 -30.37 -7.89
N GLY A 756 8.98 -29.34 -7.63
CA GLY A 756 10.44 -29.46 -7.55
C GLY A 756 10.94 -30.00 -6.22
N MET A 757 10.20 -29.80 -5.12
CA MET A 757 10.55 -30.30 -3.79
C MET A 757 9.31 -30.60 -2.96
N VAL A 758 9.32 -31.72 -2.25
CA VAL A 758 8.27 -32.10 -1.28
C VAL A 758 8.86 -32.04 0.13
N THR A 759 8.17 -31.36 1.03
CA THR A 759 8.54 -31.23 2.44
C THR A 759 7.42 -31.77 3.33
N GLU A 760 7.76 -32.25 4.51
CA GLU A 760 6.83 -32.76 5.50
C GLU A 760 6.98 -31.97 6.82
N VAL A 761 5.85 -31.49 7.36
CA VAL A 761 5.80 -30.89 8.70
C VAL A 761 5.42 -31.96 9.70
N ARG A 762 6.35 -32.31 10.60
CA ARG A 762 6.13 -33.31 11.65
C ARG A 762 5.69 -32.75 12.99
N GLY A 763 5.61 -31.43 13.11
CA GLY A 763 5.19 -30.75 14.35
C GLY A 763 6.36 -30.44 15.27
N PHE A 764 6.16 -30.60 16.58
CA PHE A 764 7.17 -30.31 17.61
C PHE A 764 7.91 -31.56 18.06
N THR A 765 9.24 -31.49 18.07
CA THR A 765 10.10 -32.39 18.85
C THR A 765 9.91 -32.15 20.35
N ASP A 766 10.32 -33.08 21.21
CA ASP A 766 10.17 -32.92 22.67
C ASP A 766 10.76 -31.61 23.22
N PRO A 767 11.96 -31.14 22.79
CA PRO A 767 12.46 -29.83 23.19
C PRO A 767 11.57 -28.67 22.73
N GLN A 768 11.01 -28.74 21.52
CA GLN A 768 10.09 -27.73 20.97
C GLN A 768 8.73 -27.74 21.69
N LYS A 769 8.22 -28.92 22.09
CA LYS A 769 7.01 -29.02 22.92
C LYS A 769 7.21 -28.25 24.23
N GLU A 770 8.34 -28.45 24.91
CA GLU A 770 8.65 -27.69 26.13
C GLU A 770 8.80 -26.18 25.90
N GLU A 771 9.49 -25.78 24.83
CA GLU A 771 9.65 -24.37 24.46
C GLU A 771 8.29 -23.70 24.24
N TYR A 772 7.39 -24.38 23.54
CA TYR A 772 6.02 -23.91 23.31
C TYR A 772 5.28 -23.69 24.64
N PHE A 773 5.31 -24.65 25.56
CA PHE A 773 4.65 -24.50 26.87
C PHE A 773 5.26 -23.37 27.71
N ARG A 774 6.58 -23.19 27.69
CA ARG A 774 7.24 -22.05 28.38
C ARG A 774 6.84 -20.70 27.78
N LYS A 775 6.77 -20.61 26.45
CA LYS A 775 6.29 -19.39 25.76
C LYS A 775 4.81 -19.11 26.07
N ARG A 776 4.00 -20.17 26.14
CA ARG A 776 2.55 -20.08 26.34
C ARG A 776 2.15 -19.69 27.76
N PHE A 777 2.89 -20.17 28.75
CA PHE A 777 2.67 -19.90 30.17
C PHE A 777 3.83 -19.06 30.70
N ARG A 778 3.64 -17.74 30.75
CA ARG A 778 4.68 -16.77 31.19
C ARG A 778 5.18 -17.01 32.62
N GLU A 779 4.42 -17.73 33.44
CA GLU A 779 4.80 -18.13 34.79
C GLU A 779 5.61 -19.43 34.75
N GLU A 780 6.94 -19.32 34.90
CA GLU A 780 7.87 -20.46 34.93
C GLU A 780 7.47 -21.61 35.89
N PRO A 781 6.96 -21.35 37.11
CA PRO A 781 6.53 -22.43 38.01
C PRO A 781 5.34 -23.21 37.45
N LEU A 782 4.40 -22.52 36.82
CA LEU A 782 3.21 -23.11 36.22
C LEU A 782 3.57 -23.88 34.94
N ALA A 783 4.41 -23.31 34.08
CA ALA A 783 4.92 -23.96 32.88
C ALA A 783 5.66 -25.26 33.23
N SER A 784 6.56 -25.21 34.22
CA SER A 784 7.33 -26.37 34.68
C SER A 784 6.42 -27.46 35.26
N LYS A 785 5.40 -27.09 36.03
CA LYS A 785 4.42 -28.04 36.58
C LYS A 785 3.61 -28.71 35.47
N ILE A 786 3.13 -27.96 34.48
CA ILE A 786 2.38 -28.49 33.32
C ILE A 786 3.26 -29.45 32.51
N ILE A 787 4.50 -29.06 32.19
CA ILE A 787 5.46 -29.91 31.46
C ILE A 787 5.69 -31.22 32.23
N SER A 788 5.84 -31.16 33.55
CA SER A 788 6.04 -32.36 34.37
C SER A 788 4.83 -33.29 34.33
N HIS A 789 3.60 -32.77 34.42
CA HIS A 789 2.37 -33.56 34.33
C HIS A 789 2.18 -34.19 32.94
N ILE A 790 2.50 -33.46 31.86
CA ILE A 790 2.42 -33.99 30.49
C ILE A 790 3.41 -35.14 30.30
N LYS A 791 4.65 -34.99 30.79
CA LYS A 791 5.66 -36.06 30.74
C LYS A 791 5.26 -37.30 31.52
N THR A 792 4.53 -37.15 32.63
CA THR A 792 4.01 -38.30 33.40
C THR A 792 2.84 -39.02 32.71
N SER A 793 2.14 -38.36 31.78
CA SER A 793 0.99 -38.93 31.08
C SER A 793 1.41 -39.53 29.74
N ARG A 794 1.52 -40.87 29.71
CA ARG A 794 1.97 -41.62 28.53
C ARG A 794 1.06 -41.47 27.31
N SER A 795 -0.21 -41.13 27.49
CA SER A 795 -1.17 -40.91 26.39
C SER A 795 -1.12 -39.50 25.80
N ILE A 796 -0.64 -38.52 26.55
CA ILE A 796 -0.54 -37.10 26.13
C ILE A 796 0.88 -36.77 25.63
N HIS A 797 1.89 -37.52 26.08
CA HIS A 797 3.29 -37.30 25.71
C HIS A 797 3.64 -37.74 24.27
N ILE A 798 2.79 -38.57 23.63
CA ILE A 798 2.98 -39.11 22.27
C ILE A 798 3.17 -38.00 21.23
#